data_AF-A0A956EC06-F1
#
_entry.id   AF-A0A956EC06-F1
#
_cell.length_a   1.000
_cell.length_b   1.000
_cell.length_c   1.000
_cell.angle_alpha   90.00
_cell.angle_beta   90.00
_cell.angle_gamma   90.00
#
_symmetry.space_group_name_H-M   'P 1'
#
loop_
_entity.id
_entity.type
_entity.pdbx_description
1 polymer ?
#
loop_
_entity_poly.entity_id
_entity_poly.type
_entity_poly.pdbx_seq_one_letter_code
_entity_poly.pdbx_strand_id
1 'polypeptide(L)'
;MSRRLRKPRGLESNVWWLVLFLVTALASCSLTQAYKTIAGVVRGYTFLGVLLGLLATALFFSTFFFSLRKRTLQESKVFGRGTMMAWMSSHVWLGLLALLVAWAHAGNGVFSFNASTGKTLFGVMAFVVVSGVVWRLAYLRVPPQAAKQVGNYNRAATEDRAAELLTEIEKLSAGRGERFRDVKLELLEGRELAEQERSRVAAELPEAERTVFVEVASLIDQRRAELAKLKKQAKFTERLQMWRATHVPLGLILVVLIPLHVCGACDMPSKVLPVGAVPNATLGGLHSADDCVQCHKEIVQQWRHSMHAHGMTSPVMVVQNNQVAALILKDAPSPDPKKICVNCHGPIGSNLNSQTELPFSGFPLGDSDYLNEGITCSVCHQWNGTPVTGGGGLAEWAKGLKPGSTFFGPRDDAVGNAYHSSEKIPLFDNPDQLCRNCHVVAYDTSGDGRITKGQDLVLQQLFDEWTDYQAAGNPDTCVSCHMPFSGSHRAASNAWPIFEADGLLPKRAVRDHSFVGVDYPINVSPSEDPHRDKRLALLASAGTLSLSGVQNLGSSVAFNVTISNTGTGHNLPSGFAFVRQMFVEVRIVDSAGQLVGSSGVLFNNTDDLCDSTTMDDPTNPVRQFVQGCSQSDPQLVSFQQLLLDRIEPKVDASGQIEVDARGDAVLAKPAGAVEVVIQHTTSGAVSRVRPFDRKPVKPIPPGQSSTFAYKLPVRGRAAQLQVTLKMRAL
;
A
#
# COMPACT_ATOMS: atom_id res chain seq x y z
N MET A 1 38.93 11.91 -69.90
CA MET A 1 38.89 11.21 -68.58
C MET A 1 37.73 11.77 -67.74
N SER A 2 36.52 11.21 -67.87
CA SER A 2 35.35 11.61 -67.06
C SER A 2 35.08 10.54 -65.99
N ARG A 3 35.53 10.76 -64.75
CA ARG A 3 35.09 9.94 -63.61
C ARG A 3 33.67 10.34 -63.24
N ARG A 4 32.68 9.54 -63.68
CA ARG A 4 31.32 9.56 -63.12
C ARG A 4 31.40 9.25 -61.62
N LEU A 5 31.24 10.26 -60.79
CA LEU A 5 30.98 10.08 -59.35
C LEU A 5 29.61 9.39 -59.21
N ARG A 6 29.63 8.08 -58.92
CA ARG A 6 28.44 7.35 -58.45
C ARG A 6 27.96 8.02 -57.15
N LYS A 7 26.73 8.56 -57.16
CA LYS A 7 25.99 8.91 -55.94
C LYS A 7 25.93 7.65 -55.06
N PRO A 8 26.38 7.67 -53.79
CA PRO A 8 26.10 6.57 -52.88
C PRO A 8 24.58 6.54 -52.68
N ARG A 9 23.97 5.40 -53.04
CA ARG A 9 22.55 5.13 -52.84
C ARG A 9 22.27 5.17 -51.33
N GLY A 10 21.39 6.07 -50.88
CA GLY A 10 20.98 6.24 -49.48
C GLY A 10 20.25 5.04 -48.85
N LEU A 11 20.36 3.85 -49.45
CA LEU A 11 19.83 2.61 -48.91
C LEU A 11 20.87 1.91 -47.99
N GLU A 12 22.16 1.93 -48.33
CA GLU A 12 23.20 1.19 -47.58
C GLU A 12 23.42 1.75 -46.16
N SER A 13 23.23 3.05 -45.93
CA SER A 13 23.32 3.62 -44.57
C SER A 13 22.08 3.29 -43.72
N ASN A 14 20.92 3.06 -44.32
CA ASN A 14 19.72 2.65 -43.60
C ASN A 14 19.74 1.14 -43.31
N VAL A 15 20.41 0.33 -44.12
CA VAL A 15 20.55 -1.11 -43.88
C VAL A 15 21.29 -1.38 -42.58
N TRP A 16 22.37 -0.65 -42.26
CA TRP A 16 23.06 -0.85 -40.98
C TRP A 16 22.21 -0.47 -39.76
N TRP A 17 21.42 0.60 -39.84
CA TRP A 17 20.48 0.97 -38.76
C TRP A 17 19.28 0.04 -38.68
N LEU A 18 18.76 -0.43 -39.82
CA LEU A 18 17.70 -1.42 -39.89
C LEU A 18 18.19 -2.78 -39.38
N VAL A 19 19.42 -3.17 -39.69
CA VAL A 19 20.06 -4.39 -39.17
C VAL A 19 20.31 -4.22 -37.68
N LEU A 20 20.83 -3.10 -37.20
CA LEU A 20 20.98 -2.86 -35.76
C LEU A 20 19.63 -2.88 -35.03
N PHE A 21 18.61 -2.22 -35.60
CA PHE A 21 17.25 -2.22 -35.07
C PHE A 21 16.62 -3.61 -35.11
N LEU A 22 16.74 -4.35 -36.21
CA LEU A 22 16.20 -5.70 -36.35
C LEU A 22 16.98 -6.69 -35.49
N VAL A 23 18.29 -6.55 -35.33
CA VAL A 23 19.11 -7.39 -34.43
C VAL A 23 18.80 -7.08 -32.98
N THR A 24 18.58 -5.82 -32.60
CA THR A 24 18.16 -5.46 -31.23
C THR A 24 16.69 -5.81 -30.98
N ALA A 25 15.81 -5.66 -31.95
CA ALA A 25 14.41 -6.06 -31.88
C ALA A 25 14.25 -7.59 -31.93
N LEU A 26 15.08 -8.31 -32.69
CA LEU A 26 15.16 -9.77 -32.70
C LEU A 26 15.84 -10.28 -31.45
N ALA A 27 16.88 -9.62 -30.92
CA ALA A 27 17.44 -9.96 -29.61
C ALA A 27 16.38 -9.74 -28.52
N SER A 28 15.61 -8.66 -28.58
CA SER A 28 14.46 -8.38 -27.70
C SER A 28 13.30 -9.37 -27.92
N CYS A 29 13.04 -9.82 -29.16
CA CYS A 29 12.05 -10.85 -29.49
C CYS A 29 12.51 -12.27 -29.08
N SER A 30 13.81 -12.55 -29.18
CA SER A 30 14.40 -13.83 -28.76
C SER A 30 14.49 -13.90 -27.24
N LEU A 31 14.72 -12.75 -26.58
CA LEU A 31 14.54 -12.55 -25.14
C LEU A 31 13.07 -12.71 -24.71
N THR A 32 12.09 -12.46 -25.59
CA THR A 32 10.67 -12.71 -25.28
C THR A 32 10.22 -14.16 -25.49
N GLN A 33 10.99 -15.02 -26.16
CA GLN A 33 10.77 -16.47 -26.06
C GLN A 33 11.34 -17.02 -24.73
N ALA A 34 12.33 -16.34 -24.14
CA ALA A 34 12.84 -16.54 -22.78
C ALA A 34 12.05 -15.72 -21.70
N TYR A 35 10.92 -15.13 -22.08
CA TYR A 35 10.07 -14.24 -21.27
C TYR A 35 9.58 -14.83 -19.95
N LYS A 36 9.36 -16.14 -19.88
CA LYS A 36 8.97 -16.80 -18.63
C LYS A 36 10.05 -16.71 -17.55
N THR A 37 11.32 -16.57 -17.94
CA THR A 37 12.47 -16.49 -17.03
C THR A 37 12.95 -15.05 -16.84
N ILE A 38 12.74 -14.17 -17.83
CA ILE A 38 13.24 -12.80 -17.84
C ILE A 38 12.24 -11.78 -17.29
N ALA A 39 10.93 -12.02 -17.41
CA ALA A 39 9.93 -11.07 -16.95
C ALA A 39 10.06 -10.75 -15.44
N GLY A 40 10.52 -11.69 -14.60
CA GLY A 40 10.80 -11.44 -13.18
C GLY A 40 12.05 -10.60 -12.89
N VAL A 41 12.90 -10.33 -13.89
CA VAL A 41 14.19 -9.63 -13.74
C VAL A 41 14.18 -8.23 -14.36
N VAL A 42 13.19 -7.90 -15.20
CA VAL A 42 13.15 -6.64 -15.96
C VAL A 42 11.94 -5.78 -15.53
N ARG A 43 12.02 -5.20 -14.32
CA ARG A 43 11.07 -4.19 -13.81
C ARG A 43 11.80 -2.96 -13.32
N GLY A 44 11.12 -1.81 -13.29
CA GLY A 44 11.74 -0.53 -12.95
C GLY A 44 12.48 -0.49 -11.60
N TYR A 45 12.09 -1.34 -10.64
CA TYR A 45 12.74 -1.47 -9.33
C TYR A 45 13.83 -2.57 -9.25
N THR A 46 13.94 -3.47 -10.23
CA THR A 46 15.00 -4.50 -10.24
C THR A 46 16.32 -3.88 -10.69
N PHE A 47 17.45 -4.46 -10.26
CA PHE A 47 18.78 -3.98 -10.66
C PHE A 47 18.93 -3.84 -12.19
N LEU A 48 18.52 -4.87 -12.94
CA LEU A 48 18.57 -4.86 -14.40
C LEU A 48 17.61 -3.83 -15.00
N GLY A 49 16.41 -3.68 -14.44
CA GLY A 49 15.48 -2.65 -14.91
C GLY A 49 15.99 -1.24 -14.66
N VAL A 50 16.63 -0.96 -13.52
CA VAL A 50 17.27 0.34 -13.26
C VAL A 50 18.37 0.63 -14.29
N LEU A 51 19.22 -0.35 -14.61
CA LEU A 51 20.24 -0.20 -15.66
C LEU A 51 19.62 0.13 -17.02
N LEU A 52 18.51 -0.51 -17.39
CA LEU A 52 17.78 -0.21 -18.62
C LEU A 52 17.16 1.20 -18.59
N GLY A 53 16.66 1.65 -17.44
CA GLY A 53 16.15 3.01 -17.25
C GLY A 53 17.24 4.07 -17.45
N LEU A 54 18.44 3.84 -16.91
CA LEU A 54 19.62 4.68 -17.13
C LEU A 54 20.03 4.71 -18.60
N LEU A 55 20.03 3.54 -19.26
CA LEU A 55 20.35 3.44 -20.69
C LEU A 55 19.30 4.17 -21.56
N ALA A 56 18.01 3.99 -21.30
CA ALA A 56 16.93 4.68 -22.00
C ALA A 56 17.07 6.21 -21.85
N THR A 57 17.39 6.67 -20.65
CA THR A 57 17.64 8.09 -20.35
C THR A 57 18.85 8.61 -21.13
N ALA A 58 19.97 7.88 -21.14
CA ALA A 58 21.16 8.25 -21.91
C ALA A 58 20.90 8.31 -23.43
N LEU A 59 20.15 7.34 -23.96
CA LEU A 59 19.74 7.32 -25.37
C LEU A 59 18.82 8.51 -25.71
N PHE A 60 17.86 8.82 -24.84
CA PHE A 60 16.98 9.97 -24.98
C PHE A 60 17.77 11.28 -25.00
N PHE A 61 18.66 11.52 -24.03
CA PHE A 61 19.48 12.75 -24.01
C PHE A 61 20.42 12.83 -25.21
N SER A 62 20.90 11.69 -25.73
CA SER A 62 21.71 11.64 -26.94
C SER A 62 20.97 12.15 -28.18
N THR A 63 19.64 12.10 -28.21
CA THR A 63 18.85 12.65 -29.32
C THR A 63 18.99 14.18 -29.45
N PHE A 64 19.33 14.90 -28.37
CA PHE A 64 19.53 16.35 -28.37
C PHE A 64 20.82 16.78 -29.07
N PHE A 65 21.80 15.89 -29.25
CA PHE A 65 23.04 16.21 -29.98
C PHE A 65 22.75 16.63 -31.43
N PHE A 66 21.68 16.12 -32.06
CA PHE A 66 21.24 16.62 -33.38
C PHE A 66 20.85 18.09 -33.34
N SER A 67 20.06 18.50 -32.33
CA SER A 67 19.61 19.89 -32.15
C SER A 67 20.76 20.82 -31.83
N LEU A 68 21.71 20.39 -30.97
CA LEU A 68 22.93 21.14 -30.66
C LEU A 68 23.79 21.32 -31.91
N ARG A 69 24.01 20.26 -32.70
CA ARG A 69 24.77 20.35 -33.93
C ARG A 69 24.18 21.34 -34.94
N LYS A 70 22.85 21.35 -35.08
CA LYS A 70 22.15 22.26 -35.99
C LYS A 70 22.29 23.73 -35.58
N ARG A 71 22.48 24.03 -34.29
CA ARG A 71 22.46 25.40 -33.74
C ARG A 71 23.86 25.97 -33.48
N THR A 72 24.82 25.16 -33.04
CA THR A 72 26.08 25.69 -32.48
C THR A 72 27.35 24.96 -32.97
N LEU A 73 27.27 23.69 -33.38
CA LEU A 73 28.48 22.89 -33.69
C LEU A 73 28.74 22.73 -35.20
N GLN A 74 28.34 23.70 -36.03
CA GLN A 74 28.35 23.50 -37.48
C GLN A 74 29.74 23.27 -38.11
N GLU A 75 30.87 23.53 -37.43
CA GLU A 75 32.21 23.41 -38.05
C GLU A 75 33.38 22.83 -37.21
N SER A 76 33.20 22.35 -35.97
CA SER A 76 34.36 21.80 -35.22
C SER A 76 34.74 20.39 -35.71
N LYS A 77 35.94 20.25 -36.29
CA LYS A 77 36.40 19.07 -37.06
C LYS A 77 36.73 17.82 -36.24
N VAL A 78 36.62 17.85 -34.90
CA VAL A 78 37.12 16.77 -34.02
C VAL A 78 36.01 15.80 -33.58
N PHE A 79 34.78 16.27 -33.36
CA PHE A 79 33.64 15.42 -32.98
C PHE A 79 32.51 15.53 -34.00
N GLY A 80 32.12 14.41 -34.62
CA GLY A 80 30.87 14.33 -35.39
C GLY A 80 30.96 14.43 -36.91
N ARG A 81 31.92 13.73 -37.53
CA ARG A 81 31.96 13.51 -38.99
C ARG A 81 30.67 12.83 -39.46
N GLY A 82 29.86 13.52 -40.27
CA GLY A 82 28.64 12.96 -40.84
C GLY A 82 27.74 14.02 -41.48
N THR A 83 26.91 13.63 -42.46
CA THR A 83 25.98 14.56 -43.11
C THR A 83 24.84 14.96 -42.16
N MET A 84 24.20 16.11 -42.39
CA MET A 84 23.00 16.51 -41.62
C MET A 84 21.88 15.45 -41.68
N MET A 85 21.80 14.72 -42.80
CA MET A 85 20.86 13.62 -42.98
C MET A 85 21.22 12.39 -42.13
N ALA A 86 22.51 12.08 -41.98
CA ALA A 86 22.95 10.99 -41.11
C ALA A 86 22.58 11.27 -39.65
N TRP A 87 22.76 12.50 -39.18
CA TRP A 87 22.42 12.88 -37.82
C TRP A 87 20.92 12.94 -37.55
N MET A 88 20.13 13.40 -38.52
CA MET A 88 18.67 13.31 -38.46
C MET A 88 18.23 11.83 -38.39
N SER A 89 18.87 10.95 -39.15
CA SER A 89 18.61 9.51 -39.08
C SER A 89 18.94 8.96 -37.69
N SER A 90 20.10 9.30 -37.13
CA SER A 90 20.50 8.89 -35.77
C SER A 90 19.52 9.38 -34.72
N HIS A 91 19.03 10.62 -34.78
CA HIS A 91 18.03 11.15 -33.85
C HIS A 91 16.76 10.27 -33.80
N VAL A 92 16.24 9.88 -34.96
CA VAL A 92 15.03 9.03 -35.05
C VAL A 92 15.30 7.61 -34.57
N TRP A 93 16.43 7.01 -34.95
CA TRP A 93 16.77 5.65 -34.52
C TRP A 93 17.10 5.56 -33.04
N LEU A 94 17.82 6.54 -32.49
CA LEU A 94 18.07 6.63 -31.05
C LEU A 94 16.78 6.84 -30.26
N GLY A 95 15.83 7.64 -30.77
CA GLY A 95 14.51 7.79 -30.16
C GLY A 95 13.69 6.50 -30.16
N LEU A 96 13.69 5.75 -31.27
CA LEU A 96 13.04 4.44 -31.35
C LEU A 96 13.67 3.42 -30.41
N LEU A 97 15.01 3.37 -30.35
CA LEU A 97 15.73 2.49 -29.45
C LEU A 97 15.47 2.87 -27.99
N ALA A 98 15.49 4.16 -27.65
CA ALA A 98 15.17 4.64 -26.30
C ALA A 98 13.76 4.21 -25.88
N LEU A 99 12.77 4.29 -26.77
CA LEU A 99 11.39 3.86 -26.49
C LEU A 99 11.31 2.35 -26.21
N LEU A 100 12.02 1.54 -26.99
CA LEU A 100 12.07 0.09 -26.80
C LEU A 100 12.78 -0.29 -25.48
N VAL A 101 13.89 0.37 -25.14
CA VAL A 101 14.59 0.15 -23.86
C VAL A 101 13.73 0.65 -22.68
N ALA A 102 13.01 1.76 -22.83
CA ALA A 102 12.08 2.25 -21.81
C ALA A 102 10.90 1.28 -21.58
N TRP A 103 10.38 0.66 -22.64
CA TRP A 103 9.37 -0.40 -22.52
C TRP A 103 9.95 -1.62 -21.79
N ALA A 104 11.16 -2.05 -22.13
CA ALA A 104 11.83 -3.12 -21.43
C ALA A 104 12.00 -2.79 -19.93
N HIS A 105 12.47 -1.59 -19.57
CA HIS A 105 12.57 -1.11 -18.18
C HIS A 105 11.24 -1.21 -17.41
N ALA A 106 10.12 -0.85 -18.06
CA ALA A 106 8.81 -0.84 -17.43
C ALA A 106 8.12 -2.23 -17.40
N GLY A 107 8.57 -3.17 -18.24
CA GLY A 107 7.98 -4.49 -18.38
C GLY A 107 6.49 -4.44 -18.78
N ASN A 108 5.72 -5.41 -18.29
CA ASN A 108 4.25 -5.45 -18.51
C ASN A 108 3.50 -4.34 -17.75
N GLY A 109 4.16 -3.66 -16.82
CA GLY A 109 3.56 -2.58 -16.03
C GLY A 109 3.02 -1.43 -16.89
N VAL A 110 3.47 -1.28 -18.13
CA VAL A 110 2.94 -0.29 -19.10
C VAL A 110 1.47 -0.54 -19.43
N PHE A 111 1.01 -1.79 -19.38
CA PHE A 111 -0.34 -2.18 -19.81
C PHE A 111 -1.38 -2.25 -18.68
N SER A 112 -0.99 -2.03 -17.42
CA SER A 112 -1.98 -2.03 -16.32
C SER A 112 -2.84 -0.76 -16.34
N PHE A 113 -3.99 -0.77 -15.66
CA PHE A 113 -4.95 0.34 -15.70
C PHE A 113 -4.63 1.51 -14.76
N ASN A 114 -3.73 1.33 -13.79
CA ASN A 114 -3.41 2.36 -12.80
C ASN A 114 -2.60 3.51 -13.41
N ALA A 115 -2.99 4.77 -13.20
CA ALA A 115 -2.17 5.89 -13.63
C ALA A 115 -0.87 5.97 -12.80
N SER A 116 0.27 6.20 -13.45
CA SER A 116 1.54 6.44 -12.77
C SER A 116 2.39 7.45 -13.54
N THR A 117 3.32 8.12 -12.84
CA THR A 117 4.26 9.06 -13.47
C THR A 117 5.07 8.40 -14.58
N GLY A 118 5.43 7.12 -14.41
CA GLY A 118 6.14 6.33 -15.42
C GLY A 118 5.32 6.06 -16.68
N LYS A 119 4.01 5.80 -16.55
CA LYS A 119 3.12 5.62 -17.71
C LYS A 119 2.88 6.93 -18.46
N THR A 120 2.69 8.03 -17.73
CA THR A 120 2.57 9.35 -18.34
C THR A 120 3.85 9.69 -19.13
N LEU A 121 5.02 9.45 -18.53
CA LEU A 121 6.32 9.61 -19.18
C LEU A 121 6.41 8.74 -20.44
N PHE A 122 6.09 7.44 -20.34
CA PHE A 122 6.14 6.51 -21.46
C PHE A 122 5.18 6.91 -22.60
N GLY A 123 3.95 7.33 -22.27
CA GLY A 123 2.95 7.76 -23.25
C GLY A 123 3.38 9.03 -24.00
N VAL A 124 3.89 10.03 -23.28
CA VAL A 124 4.43 11.26 -23.90
C VAL A 124 5.64 10.92 -24.77
N MET A 125 6.53 10.04 -24.30
CA MET A 125 7.71 9.60 -25.05
C MET A 125 7.31 8.87 -26.34
N ALA A 126 6.37 7.94 -26.26
CA ALA A 126 5.83 7.22 -27.41
C ALA A 126 5.24 8.19 -28.44
N PHE A 127 4.45 9.17 -28.00
CA PHE A 127 3.90 10.20 -28.88
C PHE A 127 4.99 11.03 -29.57
N VAL A 128 6.02 11.47 -28.83
CA VAL A 128 7.15 12.22 -29.40
C VAL A 128 7.89 11.38 -30.44
N VAL A 129 8.23 10.13 -30.14
CA VAL A 129 8.95 9.24 -31.06
C VAL A 129 8.13 8.95 -32.31
N VAL A 130 6.85 8.59 -32.17
CA VAL A 130 5.93 8.33 -33.30
C VAL A 130 5.78 9.58 -34.16
N SER A 131 5.59 10.76 -33.55
CA SER A 131 5.50 12.03 -34.29
C SER A 131 6.79 12.34 -35.07
N GLY A 132 7.96 11.99 -34.53
CA GLY A 132 9.25 12.12 -35.21
C GLY A 132 9.40 11.19 -36.42
N VAL A 133 8.92 9.94 -36.30
CA VAL A 133 8.91 8.97 -37.40
C VAL A 133 7.95 9.41 -38.51
N VAL A 134 6.72 9.78 -38.16
CA VAL A 134 5.71 10.28 -39.12
C VAL A 134 6.27 11.48 -39.87
N TRP A 135 6.95 12.39 -39.17
CA TRP A 135 7.55 13.57 -39.78
C TRP A 135 8.72 13.25 -40.70
N ARG A 136 9.59 12.29 -40.32
CA ARG A 136 10.65 11.80 -41.21
C ARG A 136 10.05 11.26 -42.51
N LEU A 137 8.97 10.49 -42.43
CA LEU A 137 8.26 9.97 -43.61
C LEU A 137 7.65 11.10 -44.45
N ALA A 138 7.08 12.13 -43.81
CA ALA A 138 6.59 13.32 -44.49
C ALA A 138 7.72 14.09 -45.19
N TYR A 139 8.87 14.27 -44.55
CA TYR A 139 10.05 14.94 -45.11
C TYR A 139 10.66 14.19 -46.31
N LEU A 140 10.47 12.87 -46.40
CA LEU A 140 10.89 12.09 -47.58
C LEU A 140 9.92 12.22 -48.76
N ARG A 141 8.64 12.52 -48.52
CA ARG A 141 7.60 12.57 -49.57
C ARG A 141 7.26 13.98 -50.04
N VAL A 142 7.15 14.93 -49.11
CA VAL A 142 6.61 16.27 -49.37
C VAL A 142 7.58 17.15 -50.18
N PRO A 143 8.90 17.24 -49.87
CA PRO A 143 9.82 18.07 -50.65
C PRO A 143 10.00 17.62 -52.12
N PRO A 144 10.13 16.33 -52.47
CA PRO A 144 10.17 15.95 -53.88
C PRO A 144 8.90 16.33 -54.66
N GLN A 145 7.73 16.33 -54.01
CA GLN A 145 6.47 16.74 -54.60
C GLN A 145 6.34 18.28 -54.69
N ALA A 146 6.71 19.00 -53.64
CA ALA A 146 6.70 20.46 -53.60
C ALA A 146 7.71 21.06 -54.60
N ALA A 147 8.88 20.43 -54.80
CA ALA A 147 9.87 20.86 -55.78
C ALA A 147 9.31 20.86 -57.21
N LYS A 148 8.44 19.89 -57.55
CA LYS A 148 7.76 19.86 -58.85
C LYS A 148 6.76 20.99 -59.06
N GLN A 149 6.20 21.55 -57.99
CA GLN A 149 5.15 22.57 -58.05
C GLN A 149 5.69 24.00 -57.86
N VAL A 150 6.86 24.16 -57.24
CA VAL A 150 7.37 25.45 -56.76
C VAL A 150 8.79 25.74 -57.28
N GLY A 151 9.54 24.73 -57.73
CA GLY A 151 10.88 24.88 -58.30
C GLY A 151 11.96 25.17 -57.23
N ASN A 152 12.03 26.41 -56.75
CA ASN A 152 13.00 26.86 -55.75
C ASN A 152 12.34 26.99 -54.36
N TYR A 153 13.06 26.63 -53.30
CA TYR A 153 12.62 26.78 -51.91
C TYR A 153 13.04 28.11 -51.29
N ASN A 154 13.90 28.88 -51.97
CA ASN A 154 14.33 30.17 -51.49
C ASN A 154 13.22 31.21 -51.65
N ARG A 155 12.45 31.37 -50.57
CA ARG A 155 11.39 32.38 -50.47
C ARG A 155 11.92 33.78 -50.71
N ALA A 156 13.09 34.13 -50.16
CA ALA A 156 13.70 35.45 -50.35
C ALA A 156 13.98 35.74 -51.83
N ALA A 157 14.62 34.80 -52.54
CA ALA A 157 14.86 34.97 -53.98
C ALA A 157 13.57 35.07 -54.81
N THR A 158 12.48 34.42 -54.37
CA THR A 158 11.17 34.49 -55.05
C THR A 158 10.48 35.83 -54.76
N GLU A 159 10.62 36.37 -53.53
CA GLU A 159 10.15 37.70 -53.14
C GLU A 159 10.91 38.80 -53.89
N ASP A 160 12.24 38.70 -53.94
CA ASP A 160 13.12 39.62 -54.67
C ASP A 160 12.73 39.66 -56.16
N ARG A 161 12.51 38.49 -56.77
CA ARG A 161 12.10 38.42 -58.18
C ARG A 161 10.74 39.08 -58.44
N ALA A 162 9.78 38.92 -57.53
CA ALA A 162 8.48 39.58 -57.65
C ALA A 162 8.57 41.10 -57.47
N ALA A 163 9.51 41.58 -56.65
CA ALA A 163 9.82 43.01 -56.47
C ALA A 163 10.58 43.60 -57.67
N GLU A 164 11.52 42.86 -58.26
CA GLU A 164 12.18 43.23 -59.52
C GLU A 164 11.18 43.43 -60.65
N LEU A 165 10.29 42.45 -60.85
CA LEU A 165 9.24 42.51 -61.88
C LEU A 165 8.30 43.71 -61.66
N LEU A 166 7.95 44.03 -60.41
CA LEU A 166 7.15 45.21 -60.11
C LEU A 166 7.90 46.49 -60.49
N THR A 167 9.19 46.57 -60.18
CA THR A 167 10.03 47.72 -60.52
C THR A 167 10.13 47.91 -62.04
N GLU A 168 10.23 46.82 -62.79
CA GLU A 168 10.27 46.81 -64.25
C GLU A 168 8.93 47.25 -64.87
N ILE A 169 7.81 46.75 -64.33
CA ILE A 169 6.45 47.19 -64.68
C ILE A 169 6.30 48.70 -64.47
N GLU A 170 6.74 49.25 -63.33
CA GLU A 170 6.68 50.68 -63.05
C GLU A 170 7.52 51.52 -64.02
N LYS A 171 8.73 51.04 -64.36
CA LYS A 171 9.61 51.71 -65.33
C LYS A 171 8.98 51.79 -66.73
N LEU A 172 8.43 50.69 -67.24
CA LEU A 172 7.82 50.63 -68.57
C LEU A 172 6.50 51.43 -68.66
N SER A 173 5.80 51.55 -67.53
CA SER A 173 4.53 52.27 -67.40
C SER A 173 4.69 53.77 -67.11
N ALA A 174 5.91 54.27 -66.91
CA ALA A 174 6.17 55.67 -66.60
C ALA A 174 5.82 56.58 -67.79
N GLY A 175 5.02 57.63 -67.53
CA GLY A 175 4.64 58.62 -68.55
C GLY A 175 3.57 58.15 -69.55
N ARG A 176 2.87 57.04 -69.28
CA ARG A 176 1.76 56.53 -70.11
C ARG A 176 0.43 57.21 -69.79
N GLY A 177 -0.50 57.15 -70.74
CA GLY A 177 -1.85 57.72 -70.63
C GLY A 177 -2.71 57.15 -69.50
N GLU A 178 -3.80 57.86 -69.17
CA GLU A 178 -4.73 57.50 -68.08
C GLU A 178 -5.32 56.09 -68.25
N ARG A 179 -5.80 55.76 -69.46
CA ARG A 179 -6.35 54.43 -69.78
C ARG A 179 -5.33 53.29 -69.58
N PHE A 180 -4.06 53.51 -69.89
CA PHE A 180 -2.99 52.53 -69.66
C PHE A 180 -2.81 52.27 -68.16
N ARG A 181 -2.81 53.35 -67.35
CA ARG A 181 -2.64 53.28 -65.90
C ARG A 181 -3.81 52.55 -65.24
N ASP A 182 -5.03 52.82 -65.66
CA ASP A 182 -6.23 52.17 -65.12
C ASP A 182 -6.20 50.66 -65.37
N VAL A 183 -5.95 50.26 -66.62
CA VAL A 183 -5.89 48.83 -66.97
C VAL A 183 -4.71 48.13 -66.27
N LYS A 184 -3.54 48.78 -66.16
CA LYS A 184 -2.40 48.26 -65.40
C LYS A 184 -2.78 48.03 -63.93
N LEU A 185 -3.47 48.97 -63.28
CA LEU A 185 -3.91 48.84 -61.90
C LEU A 185 -4.89 47.68 -61.75
N GLU A 186 -5.90 47.57 -62.62
CA GLU A 186 -6.82 46.43 -62.63
C GLU A 186 -6.09 45.08 -62.78
N LEU A 187 -5.09 45.01 -63.66
CA LEU A 187 -4.26 43.82 -63.86
C LEU A 187 -3.39 43.51 -62.61
N LEU A 188 -2.85 44.52 -61.93
CA LEU A 188 -2.10 44.34 -60.68
C LEU A 188 -3.00 43.93 -59.51
N GLU A 189 -4.24 44.40 -59.48
CA GLU A 189 -5.27 44.07 -58.47
C GLU A 189 -5.87 42.67 -58.65
N GLY A 190 -5.71 42.07 -59.84
CA GLY A 190 -5.98 40.65 -60.06
C GLY A 190 -6.85 40.32 -61.28
N ARG A 191 -7.21 41.29 -62.13
CA ARG A 191 -7.93 41.02 -63.38
C ARG A 191 -7.11 40.10 -64.29
N GLU A 192 -7.74 39.07 -64.82
CA GLU A 192 -7.15 38.19 -65.85
C GLU A 192 -7.72 38.58 -67.21
N LEU A 193 -6.83 38.89 -68.15
CA LEU A 193 -7.20 39.09 -69.54
C LEU A 193 -6.76 37.88 -70.34
N ALA A 194 -7.71 37.23 -71.02
CA ALA A 194 -7.39 36.26 -72.05
C ALA A 194 -6.70 36.96 -73.24
N GLU A 195 -5.94 36.21 -74.04
CA GLU A 195 -5.14 36.77 -75.15
C GLU A 195 -5.95 37.65 -76.12
N GLN A 196 -7.19 37.23 -76.41
CA GLN A 196 -8.12 37.97 -77.25
C GLN A 196 -8.56 39.29 -76.61
N GLU A 197 -8.74 39.31 -75.28
CA GLU A 197 -9.13 40.51 -74.54
C GLU A 197 -7.94 41.46 -74.36
N ARG A 198 -6.72 40.93 -74.20
CA ARG A 198 -5.48 41.73 -74.23
C ARG A 198 -5.32 42.48 -75.54
N SER A 199 -5.58 41.79 -76.65
CA SER A 199 -5.52 42.39 -77.99
C SER A 199 -6.59 43.47 -78.19
N ARG A 200 -7.80 43.28 -77.64
CA ARG A 200 -8.86 44.30 -77.65
C ARG A 200 -8.49 45.53 -76.82
N VAL A 201 -8.02 45.33 -75.59
CA VAL A 201 -7.62 46.44 -74.71
C VAL A 201 -6.39 47.16 -75.24
N ALA A 202 -5.44 46.44 -75.87
CA ALA A 202 -4.32 47.06 -76.57
C ALA A 202 -4.78 47.92 -77.76
N ALA A 203 -5.85 47.54 -78.47
CA ALA A 203 -6.39 48.33 -79.59
C ALA A 203 -7.00 49.66 -79.14
N GLU A 204 -7.52 49.74 -77.91
CA GLU A 204 -8.07 50.96 -77.28
C GLU A 204 -6.96 51.96 -76.85
N LEU A 205 -5.70 51.53 -76.81
CA LEU A 205 -4.57 52.37 -76.43
C LEU A 205 -3.95 53.09 -77.64
N PRO A 206 -3.31 54.25 -77.43
CA PRO A 206 -2.54 54.94 -78.47
C PRO A 206 -1.53 54.00 -79.12
N GLU A 207 -1.30 54.14 -80.42
CA GLU A 207 -0.44 53.23 -81.21
C GLU A 207 0.97 53.07 -80.61
N ALA A 208 1.52 54.16 -80.04
CA ALA A 208 2.81 54.18 -79.35
C ALA A 208 2.86 53.37 -78.04
N GLU A 209 1.71 53.04 -77.44
CA GLU A 209 1.62 52.36 -76.14
C GLU A 209 1.22 50.87 -76.25
N ARG A 210 0.73 50.42 -77.42
CA ARG A 210 0.16 49.08 -77.60
C ARG A 210 1.16 47.94 -77.34
N THR A 211 2.37 48.08 -77.87
CA THR A 211 3.44 47.08 -77.71
C THR A 211 3.93 47.02 -76.27
N VAL A 212 4.09 48.18 -75.64
CA VAL A 212 4.48 48.32 -74.24
C VAL A 212 3.42 47.72 -73.32
N PHE A 213 2.14 47.85 -73.65
CA PHE A 213 1.05 47.26 -72.88
C PHE A 213 1.12 45.73 -72.88
N VAL A 214 1.37 45.10 -74.03
CA VAL A 214 1.51 43.63 -74.12
C VAL A 214 2.70 43.14 -73.29
N GLU A 215 3.81 43.87 -73.30
CA GLU A 215 4.99 43.57 -72.47
C GLU A 215 4.70 43.73 -70.97
N VAL A 216 4.05 44.84 -70.56
CA VAL A 216 3.65 45.07 -69.17
C VAL A 216 2.64 44.02 -68.68
N ALA A 217 1.66 43.63 -69.51
CA ALA A 217 0.71 42.57 -69.18
C ALA A 217 1.41 41.22 -68.99
N SER A 218 2.41 40.90 -69.82
CA SER A 218 3.25 39.69 -69.66
C SER A 218 4.07 39.71 -68.37
N LEU A 219 4.70 40.86 -68.03
CA LEU A 219 5.44 41.01 -66.77
C LEU A 219 4.53 40.91 -65.55
N ILE A 220 3.30 41.42 -65.62
CA ILE A 220 2.29 41.28 -64.56
C ILE A 220 1.92 39.81 -64.35
N ASP A 221 1.74 39.02 -65.41
CA ASP A 221 1.49 37.57 -65.29
C ASP A 221 2.67 36.84 -64.65
N GLN A 222 3.90 37.17 -65.06
CA GLN A 222 5.11 36.60 -64.46
C GLN A 222 5.19 36.93 -62.97
N ARG A 223 4.92 38.18 -62.59
CA ARG A 223 4.88 38.60 -61.18
C ARG A 223 3.80 37.84 -60.41
N ARG A 224 2.61 37.68 -60.99
CA ARG A 224 1.51 36.92 -60.37
C ARG A 224 1.88 35.46 -60.18
N ALA A 225 2.56 34.85 -61.13
CA ALA A 225 3.07 33.48 -61.02
C ALA A 225 4.07 33.35 -59.86
N GLU A 226 4.99 34.31 -59.68
CA GLU A 226 5.91 34.34 -58.53
C GLU A 226 5.17 34.54 -57.19
N LEU A 227 4.20 35.45 -57.13
CA LEU A 227 3.36 35.63 -55.93
C LEU A 227 2.53 34.38 -55.58
N ALA A 228 2.06 33.65 -56.59
CA ALA A 228 1.36 32.38 -56.40
C ALA A 228 2.32 31.28 -55.87
N LYS A 229 3.59 31.26 -56.32
CA LYS A 229 4.62 30.39 -55.75
C LYS A 229 4.89 30.74 -54.29
N LEU A 230 4.96 32.01 -53.91
CA LEU A 230 5.13 32.45 -52.53
C LEU A 230 4.02 31.96 -51.60
N LYS A 231 2.74 32.08 -52.04
CA LYS A 231 1.61 31.55 -51.27
C LYS A 231 1.71 30.04 -51.04
N LYS A 232 2.19 29.28 -52.04
CA LYS A 232 2.44 27.83 -51.91
C LYS A 232 3.62 27.56 -50.96
N GLN A 233 4.74 28.27 -51.11
CA GLN A 233 5.90 28.15 -50.21
C GLN A 233 5.52 28.43 -48.74
N ALA A 234 4.75 29.49 -48.49
CA ALA A 234 4.30 29.86 -47.15
C ALA A 234 3.49 28.74 -46.47
N LYS A 235 2.52 28.13 -47.17
CA LYS A 235 1.73 26.99 -46.65
C LYS A 235 2.61 25.78 -46.30
N PHE A 236 3.65 25.52 -47.08
CA PHE A 236 4.60 24.44 -46.77
C PHE A 236 5.45 24.79 -45.54
N THR A 237 5.98 26.00 -45.46
CA THR A 237 6.78 26.46 -44.32
C THR A 237 5.98 26.46 -43.02
N GLU A 238 4.72 26.91 -43.05
CA GLU A 238 3.81 26.92 -41.89
C GLU A 238 3.58 25.51 -41.34
N ARG A 239 3.27 24.54 -42.20
CA ARG A 239 3.12 23.12 -41.81
C ARG A 239 4.41 22.56 -41.20
N LEU A 240 5.57 22.91 -41.77
CA LEU A 240 6.87 22.50 -41.24
C LEU A 240 7.20 23.12 -39.87
N GLN A 241 6.77 24.36 -39.64
CA GLN A 241 6.98 25.07 -38.38
C GLN A 241 6.02 24.60 -37.29
N MET A 242 4.77 24.26 -37.62
CA MET A 242 3.77 23.73 -36.69
C MET A 242 4.21 22.41 -36.04
N TRP A 243 4.77 21.49 -36.83
CA TRP A 243 5.35 20.26 -36.28
C TRP A 243 6.47 20.56 -35.29
N ARG A 244 7.38 21.48 -35.63
CA ARG A 244 8.47 21.88 -34.73
C ARG A 244 7.93 22.50 -33.44
N ALA A 245 6.89 23.32 -33.54
CA ALA A 245 6.25 23.99 -32.40
C ALA A 245 5.54 23.02 -31.44
N THR A 246 5.20 21.82 -31.89
CA THR A 246 4.57 20.78 -31.05
C THR A 246 5.56 19.74 -30.57
N HIS A 247 6.44 19.24 -31.46
CA HIS A 247 7.41 18.20 -31.15
C HIS A 247 8.50 18.65 -30.16
N VAL A 248 9.03 19.88 -30.29
CA VAL A 248 10.12 20.36 -29.42
C VAL A 248 9.66 20.59 -27.98
N PRO A 249 8.54 21.28 -27.69
CA PRO A 249 8.06 21.43 -26.32
C PRO A 249 7.75 20.11 -25.63
N LEU A 250 7.16 19.13 -26.33
CA LEU A 250 6.94 17.80 -25.77
C LEU A 250 8.26 17.10 -25.41
N GLY A 251 9.30 17.25 -26.22
CA GLY A 251 10.65 16.80 -25.88
C GLY A 251 11.23 17.47 -24.63
N LEU A 252 10.93 18.75 -24.39
CA LEU A 252 11.34 19.46 -23.17
C LEU A 252 10.51 19.03 -21.95
N ILE A 253 9.22 18.75 -22.11
CA ILE A 253 8.37 18.20 -21.05
C ILE A 253 8.95 16.86 -20.56
N LEU A 254 9.45 16.01 -21.47
CA LEU A 254 10.12 14.76 -21.08
C LEU A 254 11.34 14.99 -20.18
N VAL A 255 12.11 16.08 -20.36
CA VAL A 255 13.25 16.42 -19.49
C VAL A 255 12.80 16.67 -18.04
N VAL A 256 11.58 17.17 -17.84
CA VAL A 256 10.99 17.37 -16.50
C VAL A 256 10.31 16.11 -15.98
N LEU A 257 9.63 15.35 -16.84
CA LEU A 257 8.93 14.13 -16.44
C LEU A 257 9.89 13.00 -16.03
N ILE A 258 11.10 12.92 -16.60
CA ILE A 258 12.10 11.90 -16.21
C ILE A 258 12.49 12.02 -14.72
N PRO A 259 12.97 13.17 -14.21
CA PRO A 259 13.29 13.29 -12.79
C PRO A 259 12.06 13.14 -11.89
N LEU A 260 10.88 13.61 -12.30
CA LEU A 260 9.63 13.37 -11.57
C LEU A 260 9.28 11.88 -11.47
N HIS A 261 9.48 11.13 -12.56
CA HIS A 261 9.28 9.68 -12.57
C HIS A 261 10.28 8.99 -11.66
N VAL A 262 11.58 9.35 -11.70
CA VAL A 262 12.60 8.77 -10.81
C VAL A 262 12.27 9.06 -9.35
N CYS A 263 11.92 10.30 -9.01
CA CYS A 263 11.54 10.68 -7.65
C CYS A 263 10.33 9.89 -7.14
N GLY A 264 9.30 9.72 -7.97
CA GLY A 264 8.12 8.93 -7.62
C GLY A 264 8.40 7.44 -7.54
N ALA A 265 9.12 6.86 -8.50
CA ALA A 265 9.42 5.43 -8.55
C ALA A 265 10.36 4.98 -7.43
N CYS A 266 11.23 5.86 -6.94
CA CYS A 266 12.10 5.60 -5.79
C CYS A 266 11.42 5.89 -4.45
N ASP A 267 10.16 6.33 -4.44
CA ASP A 267 9.45 6.79 -3.24
C ASP A 267 10.29 7.81 -2.44
N MET A 268 10.98 8.71 -3.14
CA MET A 268 11.87 9.68 -2.48
C MET A 268 11.14 10.58 -1.46
N PRO A 269 9.90 11.06 -1.74
CA PRO A 269 9.17 11.86 -0.77
C PRO A 269 8.94 11.15 0.57
N SER A 270 8.54 9.87 0.57
CA SER A 270 8.29 9.12 1.81
C SER A 270 9.57 8.76 2.58
N LYS A 271 10.71 8.67 1.91
CA LYS A 271 12.01 8.35 2.53
C LYS A 271 12.72 9.56 3.13
N VAL A 272 12.46 10.76 2.61
CA VAL A 272 13.20 11.98 2.98
C VAL A 272 12.34 12.92 3.82
N LEU A 273 11.02 12.91 3.63
CA LEU A 273 10.12 13.74 4.41
C LEU A 273 9.65 12.99 5.65
N PRO A 274 9.39 13.69 6.76
CA PRO A 274 8.77 13.09 7.94
C PRO A 274 7.47 12.37 7.57
N VAL A 275 7.20 11.25 8.24
CA VAL A 275 5.95 10.49 8.04
C VAL A 275 4.75 11.44 8.25
N GLY A 276 3.85 11.52 7.27
CA GLY A 276 2.70 12.44 7.28
C GLY A 276 2.91 13.81 6.60
N ALA A 277 4.10 14.12 6.08
CA ALA A 277 4.40 15.43 5.45
C ALA A 277 4.06 15.53 3.95
N VAL A 278 3.54 14.46 3.31
CA VAL A 278 3.22 14.42 1.88
C VAL A 278 1.70 14.25 1.67
N PRO A 279 1.01 15.23 1.04
CA PRO A 279 -0.41 15.10 0.69
C PRO A 279 -0.66 13.94 -0.29
N ASN A 280 -1.69 13.12 -0.04
CA ASN A 280 -2.15 12.01 -0.92
C ASN A 280 -1.14 10.88 -1.22
N ALA A 281 0.00 10.84 -0.52
CA ALA A 281 0.81 9.62 -0.44
C ALA A 281 0.46 8.97 0.89
N THR A 282 -0.31 7.88 0.85
CA THR A 282 -0.77 7.07 2.01
C THR A 282 0.14 7.24 3.23
N LEU A 283 -0.27 8.15 4.14
CA LEU A 283 0.45 8.69 5.31
C LEU A 283 1.98 8.49 5.33
N GLY A 284 2.68 9.02 4.33
CA GLY A 284 4.14 8.99 4.27
C GLY A 284 4.76 7.68 3.78
N GLY A 285 4.02 6.84 3.03
CA GLY A 285 4.49 5.60 2.39
C GLY A 285 3.95 4.30 3.01
N LEU A 286 2.99 4.37 3.92
CA LEU A 286 2.33 3.18 4.51
C LEU A 286 0.97 3.03 3.88
N HIS A 287 0.60 1.84 3.43
CA HIS A 287 -0.60 1.61 2.61
C HIS A 287 -1.82 1.16 3.43
N SER A 288 -3.01 1.52 2.93
CA SER A 288 -4.27 1.06 3.53
C SER A 288 -4.54 -0.40 3.20
N ALA A 289 -5.43 -1.06 3.94
CA ALA A 289 -5.87 -2.40 3.58
C ALA A 289 -6.70 -2.42 2.28
N ASP A 290 -7.35 -1.30 1.94
CA ASP A 290 -8.13 -1.14 0.70
C ASP A 290 -7.26 -1.16 -0.55
N ASP A 291 -6.01 -0.70 -0.45
CA ASP A 291 -5.01 -0.87 -1.49
C ASP A 291 -4.72 -2.35 -1.80
N CYS A 292 -4.84 -3.21 -0.79
CA CYS A 292 -4.46 -4.62 -0.87
C CYS A 292 -5.57 -5.50 -1.46
N VAL A 293 -6.85 -5.10 -1.30
CA VAL A 293 -8.03 -5.97 -1.59
C VAL A 293 -8.14 -6.37 -3.06
N GLN A 294 -7.64 -5.53 -3.97
CA GLN A 294 -7.72 -5.78 -5.42
C GLN A 294 -6.98 -7.07 -5.80
N CYS A 295 -5.86 -7.37 -5.14
CA CYS A 295 -5.04 -8.55 -5.39
C CYS A 295 -5.23 -9.63 -4.32
N HIS A 296 -5.31 -9.25 -3.04
CA HIS A 296 -5.28 -10.13 -1.86
C HIS A 296 -6.64 -10.33 -1.21
N LYS A 297 -7.68 -10.55 -2.03
CA LYS A 297 -9.08 -10.52 -1.61
C LYS A 297 -9.39 -11.41 -0.39
N GLU A 298 -9.03 -12.70 -0.38
CA GLU A 298 -9.40 -13.55 0.76
C GLU A 298 -8.61 -13.18 2.03
N ILE A 299 -7.32 -12.82 1.91
CA ILE A 299 -6.50 -12.41 3.06
C ILE A 299 -7.06 -11.14 3.70
N VAL A 300 -7.42 -10.14 2.88
CA VAL A 300 -8.03 -8.89 3.37
C VAL A 300 -9.39 -9.18 4.00
N GLN A 301 -10.20 -10.08 3.43
CA GLN A 301 -11.47 -10.48 4.04
C GLN A 301 -11.31 -11.20 5.39
N GLN A 302 -10.29 -12.06 5.53
CA GLN A 302 -9.96 -12.68 6.81
C GLN A 302 -9.54 -11.62 7.83
N TRP A 303 -8.66 -10.69 7.45
CA TRP A 303 -8.22 -9.62 8.34
C TRP A 303 -9.36 -8.69 8.75
N ARG A 304 -10.24 -8.27 7.82
CA ARG A 304 -11.34 -7.33 8.08
C ARG A 304 -12.32 -7.80 9.15
N HIS A 305 -12.46 -9.10 9.37
CA HIS A 305 -13.33 -9.68 10.42
C HIS A 305 -12.54 -10.15 11.66
N SER A 306 -11.26 -9.80 11.76
CA SER A 306 -10.41 -10.11 12.90
C SER A 306 -10.44 -8.97 13.92
N MET A 307 -10.11 -9.26 15.18
CA MET A 307 -9.95 -8.22 16.20
C MET A 307 -8.74 -7.31 15.94
N HIS A 308 -7.81 -7.69 15.05
CA HIS A 308 -6.74 -6.82 14.57
C HIS A 308 -7.28 -5.62 13.76
N ALA A 309 -8.24 -5.86 12.85
CA ALA A 309 -8.90 -4.78 12.10
C ALA A 309 -9.81 -3.92 13.00
N HIS A 310 -10.39 -4.54 14.04
CA HIS A 310 -11.24 -3.85 15.02
C HIS A 310 -10.48 -3.30 16.23
N GLY A 311 -9.13 -3.29 16.17
CA GLY A 311 -8.26 -2.91 17.27
C GLY A 311 -8.55 -1.51 17.80
N MET A 312 -9.03 -0.58 16.97
CA MET A 312 -9.35 0.80 17.37
C MET A 312 -10.85 1.12 17.35
N THR A 313 -11.67 0.22 16.79
CA THR A 313 -13.08 0.51 16.48
C THR A 313 -14.06 -0.34 17.28
N SER A 314 -13.58 -1.38 17.99
CA SER A 314 -14.42 -2.12 18.93
C SER A 314 -15.00 -1.19 20.00
N PRO A 315 -16.32 -1.24 20.29
CA PRO A 315 -16.93 -0.35 21.28
C PRO A 315 -16.31 -0.48 22.68
N VAL A 316 -15.89 -1.69 23.09
CA VAL A 316 -15.17 -1.90 24.36
C VAL A 316 -13.85 -1.13 24.37
N MET A 317 -13.08 -1.24 23.30
CA MET A 317 -11.81 -0.50 23.19
C MET A 317 -12.04 1.01 23.21
N VAL A 318 -12.97 1.53 22.40
CA VAL A 318 -13.23 2.97 22.31
C VAL A 318 -13.63 3.53 23.68
N VAL A 319 -14.57 2.87 24.37
CA VAL A 319 -15.03 3.31 25.69
C VAL A 319 -13.91 3.22 26.73
N GLN A 320 -13.22 2.08 26.83
CA GLN A 320 -12.18 1.88 27.81
C GLN A 320 -11.00 2.84 27.60
N ASN A 321 -10.53 2.97 26.35
CA ASN A 321 -9.45 3.89 26.00
C ASN A 321 -9.80 5.33 26.37
N ASN A 322 -10.98 5.81 25.97
CA ASN A 322 -11.36 7.20 26.20
C ASN A 322 -11.60 7.49 27.69
N GLN A 323 -12.17 6.55 28.43
CA GLN A 323 -12.31 6.67 29.88
C GLN A 323 -10.96 6.71 30.58
N VAL A 324 -10.04 5.80 30.24
CA VAL A 324 -8.69 5.77 30.79
C VAL A 324 -7.94 7.05 30.42
N ALA A 325 -8.01 7.51 29.18
CA ALA A 325 -7.39 8.75 28.73
C ALA A 325 -7.93 9.98 29.50
N ALA A 326 -9.24 10.09 29.64
CA ALA A 326 -9.88 11.26 30.25
C ALA A 326 -9.77 11.29 31.79
N LEU A 327 -9.83 10.13 32.45
CA LEU A 327 -9.92 10.04 33.91
C LEU A 327 -8.60 9.68 34.57
N ILE A 328 -7.78 8.84 33.93
CA ILE A 328 -6.57 8.28 34.55
C ILE A 328 -5.31 8.90 33.97
N LEU A 329 -5.23 9.04 32.64
CA LEU A 329 -3.99 9.45 31.96
C LEU A 329 -3.91 10.96 31.67
N LYS A 330 -4.98 11.72 31.90
CA LYS A 330 -5.05 13.17 31.61
C LYS A 330 -3.82 13.94 32.13
N ASP A 331 -3.47 13.68 33.38
CA ASP A 331 -2.36 14.32 34.10
C ASP A 331 -1.27 13.30 34.48
N ALA A 332 -1.16 12.21 33.72
CA ALA A 332 -0.22 11.14 34.07
C ALA A 332 1.24 11.62 34.15
N PRO A 333 2.01 11.12 35.14
CA PRO A 333 3.43 11.45 35.32
C PRO A 333 4.31 10.77 34.26
N SER A 334 5.62 10.99 34.32
CA SER A 334 6.64 10.47 33.37
C SER A 334 6.97 8.98 33.57
N PRO A 335 7.34 8.21 32.52
CA PRO A 335 7.22 8.57 31.09
C PRO A 335 5.76 8.88 30.73
N ASP A 336 5.43 9.47 29.58
CA ASP A 336 4.02 9.77 29.25
C ASP A 336 3.26 8.48 28.81
N PRO A 337 2.29 7.96 29.58
CA PRO A 337 1.56 6.74 29.23
C PRO A 337 0.36 6.99 28.32
N LYS A 338 0.04 8.23 27.93
CA LYS A 338 -1.25 8.58 27.29
C LYS A 338 -1.58 7.80 26.03
N LYS A 339 -0.57 7.24 25.36
CA LYS A 339 -0.72 6.44 24.15
C LYS A 339 -0.60 4.93 24.36
N ILE A 340 -0.49 4.44 25.60
CA ILE A 340 -0.25 3.03 25.92
C ILE A 340 -1.20 2.07 25.21
N CYS A 341 -2.49 2.40 25.14
CA CYS A 341 -3.50 1.57 24.50
C CYS A 341 -3.38 1.63 22.96
N VAL A 342 -3.45 2.84 22.39
CA VAL A 342 -3.46 3.05 20.93
C VAL A 342 -2.15 2.65 20.25
N ASN A 343 -1.06 2.60 20.99
CA ASN A 343 0.23 2.15 20.51
C ASN A 343 0.20 0.68 20.07
N CYS A 344 -0.46 -0.22 20.82
CA CYS A 344 -0.61 -1.62 20.41
C CYS A 344 -1.84 -1.89 19.55
N HIS A 345 -2.87 -1.05 19.67
CA HIS A 345 -4.15 -1.25 18.98
C HIS A 345 -4.21 -0.61 17.59
N GLY A 346 -3.40 0.42 17.35
CA GLY A 346 -3.40 1.25 16.16
C GLY A 346 -2.07 1.96 15.92
N PRO A 347 -0.94 1.23 15.86
CA PRO A 347 0.39 1.81 15.93
C PRO A 347 0.68 2.81 14.80
N ILE A 348 0.14 2.58 13.59
CA ILE A 348 0.29 3.52 12.48
C ILE A 348 -0.44 4.83 12.79
N GLY A 349 -1.73 4.78 13.13
CA GLY A 349 -2.51 5.96 13.52
C GLY A 349 -1.88 6.72 14.69
N SER A 350 -1.46 6.01 15.73
CA SER A 350 -0.81 6.58 16.92
C SER A 350 0.53 7.26 16.60
N ASN A 351 1.28 6.76 15.62
CA ASN A 351 2.55 7.36 15.19
C ASN A 351 2.35 8.63 14.35
N LEU A 352 1.19 8.77 13.70
CA LEU A 352 0.91 9.85 12.74
C LEU A 352 0.24 11.07 13.33
N ASN A 353 -0.33 10.96 14.53
CA ASN A 353 -0.96 12.08 15.22
C ASN A 353 -0.63 12.03 16.72
N SER A 354 -0.97 13.08 17.47
CA SER A 354 -0.79 13.13 18.93
C SER A 354 -2.07 12.80 19.71
N GLN A 355 -3.13 12.35 19.04
CA GLN A 355 -4.40 12.06 19.67
C GLN A 355 -4.30 10.78 20.49
N THR A 356 -5.11 10.73 21.54
CA THR A 356 -5.20 9.63 22.49
C THR A 356 -6.62 9.11 22.57
N GLU A 357 -7.61 9.96 22.31
CA GLU A 357 -9.03 9.61 22.27
C GLU A 357 -9.42 9.08 20.88
N LEU A 358 -10.24 8.04 20.88
CA LEU A 358 -10.77 7.37 19.70
C LEU A 358 -12.21 7.82 19.40
N PRO A 359 -12.66 7.79 18.13
CA PRO A 359 -11.83 7.54 16.95
C PRO A 359 -10.90 8.73 16.66
N PHE A 360 -9.74 8.44 16.07
CA PHE A 360 -8.88 9.52 15.60
C PHE A 360 -9.56 10.30 14.48
N SER A 361 -9.48 11.62 14.55
CA SER A 361 -10.15 12.54 13.61
C SER A 361 -9.30 13.77 13.30
N GLY A 362 -9.54 14.42 12.16
CA GLY A 362 -9.01 15.76 11.92
C GLY A 362 -7.55 15.84 11.47
N PHE A 363 -7.00 14.81 10.82
CA PHE A 363 -5.73 14.98 10.09
C PHE A 363 -6.03 15.59 8.72
N PRO A 364 -5.57 16.83 8.39
CA PRO A 364 -6.01 17.55 7.18
C PRO A 364 -5.64 16.89 5.85
N LEU A 365 -4.79 15.85 5.89
CA LEU A 365 -4.15 15.22 4.72
C LEU A 365 -4.21 13.68 4.74
N GLY A 366 -4.97 13.07 5.65
CA GLY A 366 -5.09 11.62 5.80
C GLY A 366 -6.55 11.19 5.87
N ASP A 367 -6.87 10.04 5.26
CA ASP A 367 -8.17 9.40 5.39
C ASP A 367 -8.37 8.95 6.85
N SER A 368 -9.46 9.39 7.50
CA SER A 368 -9.77 9.00 8.88
C SER A 368 -9.96 7.50 9.00
N ASP A 369 -10.42 6.84 7.94
CA ASP A 369 -10.65 5.40 7.95
C ASP A 369 -9.31 4.67 8.07
N TYR A 370 -8.29 5.12 7.34
CA TYR A 370 -6.94 4.55 7.43
C TYR A 370 -6.29 4.75 8.80
N LEU A 371 -6.47 5.93 9.42
CA LEU A 371 -5.95 6.21 10.77
C LEU A 371 -6.52 5.25 11.84
N ASN A 372 -7.68 4.64 11.58
CA ASN A 372 -8.40 3.80 12.50
C ASN A 372 -8.49 2.31 12.05
N GLU A 373 -7.70 1.89 11.06
CA GLU A 373 -7.65 0.49 10.57
C GLU A 373 -7.07 -0.51 11.60
N GLY A 374 -6.58 -0.04 12.75
CA GLY A 374 -5.97 -0.89 13.77
C GLY A 374 -4.65 -1.53 13.32
N ILE A 375 -4.55 -2.85 13.46
CA ILE A 375 -3.38 -3.64 13.07
C ILE A 375 -3.52 -4.06 11.60
N THR A 376 -3.32 -3.10 10.68
CA THR A 376 -3.45 -3.30 9.22
C THR A 376 -2.28 -4.08 8.60
N CYS A 377 -2.35 -4.37 7.30
CA CYS A 377 -1.34 -5.10 6.55
C CYS A 377 0.07 -4.50 6.71
N SER A 378 0.16 -3.17 6.64
CA SER A 378 1.43 -2.43 6.74
C SER A 378 2.07 -2.48 8.12
N VAL A 379 1.29 -2.73 9.18
CA VAL A 379 1.84 -2.92 10.54
C VAL A 379 2.79 -4.10 10.58
N CYS A 380 2.43 -5.21 9.92
CA CYS A 380 3.28 -6.41 9.91
C CYS A 380 4.20 -6.47 8.69
N HIS A 381 3.68 -6.13 7.50
CA HIS A 381 4.39 -6.35 6.24
C HIS A 381 5.20 -5.15 5.76
N GLN A 382 5.11 -3.98 6.39
CA GLN A 382 6.03 -2.85 6.15
C GLN A 382 6.86 -2.53 7.39
N TRP A 383 7.21 -3.56 8.16
CA TRP A 383 8.02 -3.44 9.37
C TRP A 383 9.28 -4.30 9.28
N ASN A 384 10.42 -3.67 9.53
CA ASN A 384 11.73 -4.29 9.64
C ASN A 384 12.52 -3.55 10.72
N GLY A 385 12.26 -3.92 11.97
CA GLY A 385 12.94 -3.40 13.15
C GLY A 385 13.41 -4.51 14.06
N THR A 386 14.04 -4.11 15.16
CA THR A 386 14.36 -5.03 16.25
C THR A 386 13.09 -5.24 17.09
N PRO A 387 12.64 -6.49 17.29
CA PRO A 387 11.52 -6.77 18.17
C PRO A 387 11.79 -6.27 19.58
N VAL A 388 10.83 -5.56 20.16
CA VAL A 388 10.86 -5.11 21.55
C VAL A 388 9.66 -5.68 22.27
N THR A 389 9.78 -5.91 23.58
CA THR A 389 8.60 -6.21 24.40
C THR A 389 7.66 -5.00 24.36
N GLY A 390 6.37 -5.22 24.19
CA GLY A 390 5.37 -4.14 24.13
C GLY A 390 5.38 -3.31 25.41
N GLY A 391 6.11 -2.20 25.36
CA GLY A 391 6.13 -1.15 26.37
C GLY A 391 5.10 -0.09 26.00
N GLY A 392 4.36 0.45 26.98
CA GLY A 392 3.37 1.51 26.72
C GLY A 392 3.93 2.77 26.03
N GLY A 393 5.25 2.94 25.98
CA GLY A 393 5.92 3.86 25.07
C GLY A 393 6.45 3.16 23.80
N LEU A 394 5.63 3.01 22.76
CA LEU A 394 6.07 2.44 21.46
C LEU A 394 6.85 3.44 20.58
N ALA A 395 7.74 4.24 21.18
CA ALA A 395 8.73 5.00 20.42
C ALA A 395 9.69 4.07 19.66
N GLU A 396 9.92 2.84 20.14
CA GLU A 396 10.88 1.91 19.54
C GLU A 396 10.30 1.11 18.37
N TRP A 397 9.07 0.60 18.46
CA TRP A 397 8.48 -0.16 17.36
C TRP A 397 8.29 0.70 16.11
N ALA A 398 7.89 1.96 16.27
CA ALA A 398 7.71 2.90 15.17
C ALA A 398 9.00 3.09 14.34
N LYS A 399 10.19 2.92 14.94
CA LYS A 399 11.49 2.97 14.22
C LYS A 399 11.66 1.81 13.23
N GLY A 400 10.95 0.71 13.45
CA GLY A 400 10.93 -0.44 12.56
C GLY A 400 10.04 -0.28 11.33
N LEU A 401 9.10 0.68 11.33
CA LEU A 401 8.29 0.98 10.14
C LEU A 401 9.18 1.39 8.96
N LYS A 402 8.90 0.81 7.79
CA LYS A 402 9.56 1.10 6.52
C LYS A 402 8.53 1.56 5.49
N PRO A 403 8.20 2.86 5.46
CA PRO A 403 7.33 3.40 4.44
C PRO A 403 7.94 3.26 3.03
N GLY A 404 7.09 3.09 2.03
CA GLY A 404 7.41 2.90 0.61
C GLY A 404 6.72 1.65 0.05
N SER A 405 7.01 1.31 -1.20
CA SER A 405 6.35 0.19 -1.89
C SER A 405 6.98 -1.19 -1.62
N THR A 406 7.76 -1.39 -0.56
CA THR A 406 8.38 -2.70 -0.26
C THR A 406 7.66 -3.39 0.88
N PHE A 407 7.22 -4.62 0.63
CA PHE A 407 6.56 -5.46 1.63
C PHE A 407 7.44 -6.67 1.97
N PHE A 408 7.52 -6.97 3.26
CA PHE A 408 8.35 -8.03 3.80
C PHE A 408 7.57 -9.31 4.05
N GLY A 409 8.21 -10.46 3.83
CA GLY A 409 7.61 -11.76 4.08
C GLY A 409 8.63 -12.89 4.15
N PRO A 410 8.19 -14.15 4.29
CA PRO A 410 9.09 -15.28 4.49
C PRO A 410 9.70 -15.84 3.19
N ARG A 411 9.42 -15.24 2.02
CA ARG A 411 9.65 -15.85 0.70
C ARG A 411 10.64 -15.04 -0.12
N ASP A 412 11.68 -15.70 -0.61
CA ASP A 412 12.73 -15.15 -1.48
C ASP A 412 12.41 -15.30 -2.98
N ASP A 413 11.39 -16.09 -3.32
CA ASP A 413 10.95 -16.38 -4.68
C ASP A 413 9.65 -15.62 -5.06
N ALA A 414 9.42 -14.46 -4.46
CA ALA A 414 8.24 -13.65 -4.73
C ALA A 414 8.15 -13.25 -6.23
N VAL A 415 6.94 -13.29 -6.79
CA VAL A 415 6.71 -12.85 -8.18
C VAL A 415 6.56 -11.34 -8.19
N GLY A 416 7.38 -10.65 -8.98
CA GLY A 416 7.31 -9.21 -9.14
C GLY A 416 5.96 -8.73 -9.70
N ASN A 417 5.52 -7.56 -9.24
CA ASN A 417 4.24 -6.96 -9.62
C ASN A 417 4.32 -5.43 -9.75
N ALA A 418 3.25 -4.80 -10.26
CA ALA A 418 3.26 -3.39 -10.65
C ALA A 418 2.98 -2.42 -9.50
N TYR A 419 2.58 -2.95 -8.35
CA TYR A 419 2.14 -2.19 -7.19
C TYR A 419 3.23 -2.11 -6.13
N HIS A 420 3.80 -3.26 -5.75
CA HIS A 420 4.78 -3.32 -4.68
C HIS A 420 5.91 -4.33 -4.95
N SER A 421 7.06 -4.08 -4.32
CA SER A 421 8.17 -5.01 -4.20
C SER A 421 7.90 -5.98 -3.04
N SER A 422 8.51 -7.17 -3.11
CA SER A 422 8.47 -8.15 -2.04
C SER A 422 9.89 -8.58 -1.69
N GLU A 423 10.21 -8.57 -0.41
CA GLU A 423 11.55 -8.90 0.09
C GLU A 423 11.48 -9.90 1.24
N LYS A 424 12.36 -10.91 1.21
CA LYS A 424 12.56 -11.78 2.36
C LYS A 424 13.49 -11.12 3.35
N ILE A 425 13.07 -11.05 4.61
CA ILE A 425 13.92 -10.59 5.72
C ILE A 425 14.00 -11.64 6.83
N PRO A 426 15.10 -11.69 7.61
CA PRO A 426 15.29 -12.68 8.68
C PRO A 426 14.17 -12.72 9.73
N LEU A 427 13.49 -11.59 9.95
CA LEU A 427 12.36 -11.51 10.88
C LEU A 427 11.26 -12.54 10.56
N PHE A 428 10.98 -12.78 9.28
CA PHE A 428 9.92 -13.72 8.87
C PHE A 428 10.37 -15.19 8.90
N ASP A 429 11.64 -15.48 9.22
CA ASP A 429 12.06 -16.84 9.60
C ASP A 429 11.64 -17.18 11.04
N ASN A 430 11.43 -16.18 11.90
CA ASN A 430 10.84 -16.31 13.24
C ASN A 430 9.73 -15.24 13.47
N PRO A 431 8.60 -15.36 12.76
CA PRO A 431 7.58 -14.32 12.71
C PRO A 431 6.85 -14.11 14.04
N ASP A 432 6.97 -15.03 14.99
CA ASP A 432 6.40 -14.88 16.34
C ASP A 432 6.96 -13.65 17.08
N GLN A 433 8.19 -13.24 16.73
CA GLN A 433 8.79 -12.01 17.27
C GLN A 433 8.02 -10.74 16.88
N LEU A 434 7.22 -10.75 15.82
CA LEU A 434 6.32 -9.63 15.53
C LEU A 434 5.22 -9.51 16.60
N CYS A 435 4.68 -10.63 17.06
CA CYS A 435 3.61 -10.69 18.05
C CYS A 435 4.08 -10.13 19.41
N ARG A 436 5.36 -10.33 19.75
CA ARG A 436 5.98 -9.83 21.00
C ARG A 436 5.78 -8.33 21.24
N ASN A 437 5.76 -7.53 20.17
CA ASN A 437 5.63 -6.08 20.25
C ASN A 437 4.28 -5.61 20.83
N CYS A 438 3.25 -6.47 20.81
CA CYS A 438 1.91 -6.12 21.28
C CYS A 438 1.33 -7.14 22.27
N HIS A 439 1.74 -8.42 22.20
CA HIS A 439 1.23 -9.49 23.08
C HIS A 439 2.01 -9.65 24.39
N VAL A 440 2.86 -8.68 24.72
CA VAL A 440 3.24 -8.33 26.09
C VAL A 440 2.87 -6.87 26.26
N VAL A 441 2.17 -6.55 27.33
CA VAL A 441 1.73 -5.18 27.60
C VAL A 441 2.21 -4.82 28.99
N ALA A 442 3.29 -4.05 29.03
CA ALA A 442 3.86 -3.55 30.26
C ALA A 442 4.24 -2.07 30.12
N TYR A 443 4.42 -1.38 31.23
CA TYR A 443 4.79 0.02 31.23
C TYR A 443 5.62 0.36 32.46
N ASP A 444 6.86 0.80 32.20
CA ASP A 444 7.78 1.28 33.21
C ASP A 444 7.27 2.61 33.77
N THR A 445 6.67 2.53 34.95
CA THR A 445 6.13 3.68 35.66
C THR A 445 7.22 4.47 36.39
N SER A 446 8.37 3.84 36.62
CA SER A 446 9.49 4.41 37.36
C SER A 446 10.48 5.18 36.47
N GLY A 447 10.55 4.82 35.19
CA GLY A 447 11.52 5.34 34.23
C GLY A 447 12.94 4.80 34.43
N ASP A 448 13.12 3.72 35.19
CA ASP A 448 14.44 3.13 35.48
C ASP A 448 14.96 2.17 34.38
N GLY A 449 14.13 1.94 33.36
CA GLY A 449 14.44 1.08 32.22
C GLY A 449 14.19 -0.41 32.49
N ARG A 450 13.54 -0.77 33.60
CA ARG A 450 13.15 -2.14 33.94
C ARG A 450 11.63 -2.26 34.03
N ILE A 451 11.14 -3.48 33.84
CA ILE A 451 9.74 -3.83 34.10
C ILE A 451 9.75 -4.76 35.30
N THR A 452 9.27 -4.28 36.44
CA THR A 452 9.20 -5.05 37.69
C THR A 452 7.74 -5.27 38.07
N LYS A 453 7.27 -6.52 38.01
CA LYS A 453 5.89 -6.87 38.37
C LYS A 453 5.59 -6.48 39.83
N GLY A 454 4.49 -5.76 40.04
CA GLY A 454 4.09 -5.24 41.36
C GLY A 454 4.65 -3.86 41.69
N GLN A 455 5.54 -3.32 40.87
CA GLN A 455 5.97 -1.92 40.90
C GLN A 455 5.48 -1.19 39.64
N ASP A 456 5.66 -1.83 38.48
CA ASP A 456 5.25 -1.34 37.18
C ASP A 456 3.92 -1.93 36.72
N LEU A 457 3.30 -1.23 35.78
CA LEU A 457 2.06 -1.68 35.17
C LEU A 457 2.34 -2.86 34.24
N VAL A 458 1.74 -4.02 34.55
CA VAL A 458 1.81 -5.22 33.71
C VAL A 458 0.39 -5.70 33.44
N LEU A 459 -0.07 -5.53 32.20
CA LEU A 459 -1.44 -5.86 31.78
C LEU A 459 -1.55 -7.26 31.19
N GLN A 460 -0.53 -7.71 30.45
CA GLN A 460 -0.54 -8.99 29.75
C GLN A 460 0.89 -9.49 29.51
N GLN A 461 1.10 -10.80 29.64
CA GLN A 461 2.40 -11.45 29.46
C GLN A 461 2.29 -12.69 28.54
N LEU A 462 1.38 -12.67 27.55
CA LEU A 462 1.07 -13.82 26.69
C LEU A 462 2.32 -14.38 25.99
N PHE A 463 3.14 -13.50 25.44
CA PHE A 463 4.36 -13.92 24.74
C PHE A 463 5.37 -14.55 25.71
N ASP A 464 5.49 -14.01 26.93
CA ASP A 464 6.41 -14.53 27.94
C ASP A 464 5.97 -15.94 28.39
N GLU A 465 4.67 -16.15 28.60
CA GLU A 465 4.10 -17.48 28.88
C GLU A 465 4.37 -18.47 27.72
N TRP A 466 4.32 -18.01 26.47
CA TRP A 466 4.67 -18.83 25.32
C TRP A 466 6.18 -19.10 25.21
N THR A 467 7.04 -18.18 25.65
CA THR A 467 8.48 -18.47 25.73
C THR A 467 8.78 -19.54 26.77
N ASP A 468 8.05 -19.59 27.88
CA ASP A 468 8.17 -20.70 28.85
C ASP A 468 7.73 -22.03 28.22
N TYR A 469 6.63 -22.01 27.45
CA TYR A 469 6.16 -23.17 26.69
C TYR A 469 7.23 -23.69 25.71
N GLN A 470 7.88 -22.80 24.96
CA GLN A 470 8.99 -23.18 24.07
C GLN A 470 10.23 -23.66 24.85
N ALA A 471 10.56 -23.02 25.96
CA ALA A 471 11.69 -23.42 26.82
C ALA A 471 11.50 -24.83 27.40
N ALA A 472 10.26 -25.26 27.60
CA ALA A 472 9.90 -26.63 27.97
C ALA A 472 10.03 -27.65 26.81
N GLY A 473 10.50 -27.23 25.63
CA GLY A 473 10.77 -28.10 24.49
C GLY A 473 9.60 -28.28 23.52
N ASN A 474 8.54 -27.48 23.63
CA ASN A 474 7.38 -27.58 22.75
C ASN A 474 7.59 -26.82 21.42
N PRO A 475 7.16 -27.37 20.27
CA PRO A 475 7.52 -26.83 18.96
C PRO A 475 6.54 -25.78 18.40
N ASP A 476 5.32 -25.69 18.95
CA ASP A 476 4.27 -24.86 18.35
C ASP A 476 4.56 -23.37 18.53
N THR A 477 4.21 -22.61 17.50
CA THR A 477 4.42 -21.16 17.45
C THR A 477 3.10 -20.39 17.40
N CYS A 478 3.12 -19.11 17.75
CA CYS A 478 1.97 -18.22 17.67
C CYS A 478 1.36 -18.28 16.26
N VAL A 479 2.21 -18.19 15.24
CA VAL A 479 1.82 -18.22 13.82
C VAL A 479 1.31 -19.60 13.39
N SER A 480 1.80 -20.69 13.97
CA SER A 480 1.31 -22.04 13.64
C SER A 480 -0.15 -22.27 14.07
N CYS A 481 -0.55 -21.72 15.23
CA CYS A 481 -1.88 -21.88 15.81
C CYS A 481 -2.86 -20.78 15.38
N HIS A 482 -2.44 -19.50 15.39
CA HIS A 482 -3.32 -18.35 15.09
C HIS A 482 -3.28 -17.90 13.63
N MET A 483 -2.31 -18.38 12.85
CA MET A 483 -2.27 -18.19 11.40
C MET A 483 -2.01 -19.53 10.68
N PRO A 484 -2.89 -20.53 10.90
CA PRO A 484 -2.70 -21.87 10.34
C PRO A 484 -2.74 -21.81 8.81
N PHE A 485 -2.17 -22.82 8.16
CA PHE A 485 -2.24 -22.89 6.70
C PHE A 485 -3.68 -23.10 6.24
N SER A 486 -4.18 -22.21 5.38
CA SER A 486 -5.52 -22.28 4.77
C SER A 486 -5.52 -23.03 3.43
N GLY A 487 -4.48 -23.84 3.18
CA GLY A 487 -4.31 -24.63 1.97
C GLY A 487 -3.31 -24.04 0.97
N SER A 488 -3.23 -24.66 -0.21
CA SER A 488 -2.31 -24.27 -1.28
C SER A 488 -3.03 -23.55 -2.42
N HIS A 489 -2.96 -22.23 -2.43
CA HIS A 489 -3.60 -21.37 -3.43
C HIS A 489 -2.75 -20.12 -3.71
N ARG A 490 -3.20 -19.26 -4.62
CA ARG A 490 -2.50 -18.00 -4.91
C ARG A 490 -2.79 -17.00 -3.80
N ALA A 491 -1.75 -16.48 -3.14
CA ALA A 491 -1.90 -15.44 -2.12
C ALA A 491 -2.54 -14.15 -2.69
N ALA A 492 -2.14 -13.77 -3.90
CA ALA A 492 -2.82 -12.74 -4.70
C ALA A 492 -3.86 -13.43 -5.60
N SER A 493 -4.99 -13.81 -5.02
CA SER A 493 -6.04 -14.62 -5.66
C SER A 493 -6.79 -13.90 -6.77
N ASN A 494 -7.03 -12.60 -6.59
CA ASN A 494 -7.82 -11.79 -7.52
C ASN A 494 -6.96 -11.02 -8.53
N ALA A 495 -5.63 -11.06 -8.38
CA ALA A 495 -4.72 -10.42 -9.33
C ALA A 495 -4.86 -11.00 -10.74
N TRP A 496 -4.79 -10.17 -11.77
CA TRP A 496 -4.77 -10.56 -13.17
C TRP A 496 -3.33 -10.65 -13.67
N PRO A 497 -2.71 -11.85 -13.73
CA PRO A 497 -1.26 -11.96 -13.88
C PRO A 497 -0.71 -11.37 -15.18
N ILE A 498 -1.50 -11.41 -16.26
CA ILE A 498 -1.10 -10.92 -17.59
C ILE A 498 -0.76 -9.42 -17.56
N PHE A 499 -1.44 -8.64 -16.72
CA PHE A 499 -1.28 -7.19 -16.66
C PHE A 499 -0.62 -6.70 -15.36
N GLU A 500 -0.70 -7.48 -14.29
CA GLU A 500 -0.31 -7.04 -12.94
C GLU A 500 0.98 -7.70 -12.43
N ALA A 501 1.33 -8.89 -12.92
CA ALA A 501 2.47 -9.69 -12.45
C ALA A 501 3.49 -9.99 -13.57
N ASP A 502 4.71 -10.32 -13.17
CA ASP A 502 5.79 -10.72 -14.09
C ASP A 502 5.69 -12.15 -14.57
N GLY A 503 4.82 -12.94 -13.98
CA GLY A 503 4.73 -14.35 -14.29
C GLY A 503 3.46 -14.95 -13.79
N LEU A 504 3.35 -16.27 -14.01
CA LEU A 504 2.30 -17.05 -13.40
C LEU A 504 2.46 -16.98 -11.88
N LEU A 505 1.43 -16.48 -11.20
CA LEU A 505 1.39 -16.45 -9.75
C LEU A 505 1.28 -17.90 -9.24
N PRO A 506 2.31 -18.43 -8.54
CA PRO A 506 2.32 -19.81 -8.10
C PRO A 506 1.31 -20.04 -6.98
N LYS A 507 0.80 -21.28 -6.88
CA LYS A 507 0.10 -21.73 -5.68
C LYS A 507 1.12 -21.96 -4.57
N ARG A 508 0.80 -21.49 -3.37
CA ARG A 508 1.66 -21.56 -2.19
C ARG A 508 0.82 -21.94 -0.99
N ALA A 509 1.45 -22.53 0.01
CA ALA A 509 0.84 -22.62 1.33
C ALA A 509 0.62 -21.19 1.85
N VAL A 510 -0.65 -20.78 1.95
CA VAL A 510 -1.07 -19.46 2.44
C VAL A 510 -1.48 -19.61 3.89
N ARG A 511 -1.12 -18.62 4.72
CA ARG A 511 -1.53 -18.56 6.11
C ARG A 511 -2.83 -17.79 6.24
N ASP A 512 -3.70 -18.27 7.11
CA ASP A 512 -4.96 -17.62 7.45
C ASP A 512 -4.68 -16.34 8.27
N HIS A 513 -5.34 -15.24 7.94
CA HIS A 513 -5.23 -13.93 8.61
C HIS A 513 -6.51 -13.55 9.36
N SER A 514 -7.30 -14.54 9.79
CA SER A 514 -8.47 -14.29 10.66
C SER A 514 -8.08 -14.06 12.11
N PHE A 515 -6.86 -14.49 12.50
CA PHE A 515 -6.29 -14.32 13.84
C PHE A 515 -7.27 -14.74 14.94
N VAL A 516 -7.96 -15.86 14.74
CA VAL A 516 -9.02 -16.28 15.66
C VAL A 516 -8.46 -16.42 17.06
N GLY A 517 -9.07 -15.67 17.99
CA GLY A 517 -8.84 -15.72 19.42
C GLY A 517 -10.17 -15.92 20.16
N VAL A 518 -10.28 -15.51 21.42
CA VAL A 518 -11.54 -15.71 22.18
C VAL A 518 -12.56 -14.59 21.98
N ASP A 519 -12.11 -13.40 21.61
CA ASP A 519 -12.88 -12.15 21.57
C ASP A 519 -13.76 -12.04 20.31
N TYR A 520 -14.93 -11.38 20.43
CA TYR A 520 -15.90 -11.20 19.34
C TYR A 520 -16.10 -9.70 19.03
N PRO A 521 -16.42 -9.32 17.79
CA PRO A 521 -16.94 -7.98 17.52
C PRO A 521 -18.34 -7.83 18.13
N ILE A 522 -18.45 -7.20 19.31
CA ILE A 522 -19.72 -7.05 20.05
C ILE A 522 -20.81 -6.25 19.33
N ASN A 523 -20.44 -5.51 18.29
CA ASN A 523 -21.34 -4.75 17.43
C ASN A 523 -21.92 -5.59 16.27
N VAL A 524 -21.52 -6.86 16.14
CA VAL A 524 -21.97 -7.80 15.12
C VAL A 524 -22.63 -8.99 15.82
N SER A 525 -23.76 -9.47 15.30
CA SER A 525 -24.37 -10.66 15.89
C SER A 525 -23.42 -11.85 15.78
N PRO A 526 -23.31 -12.73 16.79
CA PRO A 526 -22.51 -13.95 16.68
C PRO A 526 -22.88 -14.82 15.46
N SER A 527 -24.14 -14.77 14.99
CA SER A 527 -24.58 -15.48 13.78
C SER A 527 -24.01 -14.91 12.48
N GLU A 528 -23.50 -13.68 12.52
CA GLU A 528 -22.93 -12.95 11.38
C GLU A 528 -21.39 -12.97 11.38
N ASP A 529 -20.75 -13.43 12.47
CA ASP A 529 -19.29 -13.62 12.53
C ASP A 529 -18.85 -14.77 11.60
N PRO A 530 -18.16 -14.49 10.48
CA PRO A 530 -17.71 -15.53 9.55
C PRO A 530 -16.64 -16.45 10.15
N HIS A 531 -16.05 -16.10 11.30
CA HIS A 531 -15.04 -16.88 12.00
C HIS A 531 -15.58 -17.67 13.19
N ARG A 532 -16.89 -17.61 13.48
CA ARG A 532 -17.51 -18.27 14.63
C ARG A 532 -17.13 -19.76 14.75
N ASP A 533 -17.24 -20.52 13.68
CA ASP A 533 -16.97 -21.96 13.72
C ASP A 533 -15.49 -22.26 13.97
N LYS A 534 -14.58 -21.49 13.36
CA LYS A 534 -13.13 -21.59 13.64
C LYS A 534 -12.83 -21.26 15.10
N ARG A 535 -13.54 -20.29 15.68
CA ARG A 535 -13.40 -19.88 17.08
C ARG A 535 -13.87 -20.94 18.05
N LEU A 536 -15.03 -21.52 17.79
CA LEU A 536 -15.55 -22.63 18.59
C LEU A 536 -14.63 -23.84 18.52
N ALA A 537 -14.07 -24.15 17.34
CA ALA A 537 -13.07 -25.20 17.19
C ALA A 537 -11.79 -24.92 18.01
N LEU A 538 -11.27 -23.68 17.94
CA LEU A 538 -10.10 -23.26 18.73
C LEU A 538 -10.34 -23.40 20.24
N LEU A 539 -11.48 -22.88 20.72
CA LEU A 539 -11.87 -22.96 22.13
C LEU A 539 -12.05 -24.41 22.59
N ALA A 540 -12.67 -25.26 21.77
CA ALA A 540 -12.84 -26.68 22.06
C ALA A 540 -11.51 -27.44 22.13
N SER A 541 -10.48 -26.99 21.39
CA SER A 541 -9.14 -27.58 21.44
C SER A 541 -8.25 -27.05 22.57
N ALA A 542 -8.62 -25.95 23.24
CA ALA A 542 -7.74 -25.26 24.18
C ALA A 542 -7.39 -26.10 25.43
N GLY A 543 -8.30 -26.97 25.88
CA GLY A 543 -8.07 -27.81 27.05
C GLY A 543 -9.01 -28.99 27.11
N THR A 544 -8.73 -29.90 28.05
CA THR A 544 -9.56 -31.07 28.30
C THR A 544 -10.22 -30.97 29.67
N LEU A 545 -11.41 -31.55 29.77
CA LEU A 545 -12.20 -31.63 31.01
C LEU A 545 -12.47 -33.10 31.33
N SER A 546 -12.18 -33.52 32.56
CA SER A 546 -12.46 -34.87 33.04
C SER A 546 -13.16 -34.87 34.39
N LEU A 547 -13.99 -35.89 34.61
CA LEU A 547 -14.75 -36.09 35.84
C LEU A 547 -14.26 -37.36 36.54
N SER A 548 -14.11 -37.28 37.86
CA SER A 548 -13.73 -38.43 38.67
C SER A 548 -14.43 -38.43 40.03
N GLY A 549 -14.47 -39.59 40.68
CA GLY A 549 -14.95 -39.72 42.06
C GLY A 549 -16.43 -39.35 42.25
N VAL A 550 -17.28 -39.57 41.25
CA VAL A 550 -18.71 -39.24 41.32
C VAL A 550 -19.41 -40.13 42.35
N GLN A 551 -19.98 -39.52 43.39
CA GLN A 551 -20.66 -40.18 44.50
C GLN A 551 -22.00 -39.48 44.77
N ASN A 552 -23.09 -40.25 44.75
CA ASN A 552 -24.40 -39.78 45.18
C ASN A 552 -24.56 -40.03 46.69
N LEU A 553 -24.65 -38.96 47.46
CA LEU A 553 -24.79 -38.98 48.92
C LEU A 553 -26.25 -38.82 49.37
N GLY A 554 -27.21 -39.01 48.48
CA GLY A 554 -28.64 -38.83 48.73
C GLY A 554 -29.07 -37.36 48.63
N SER A 555 -28.63 -36.52 49.58
CA SER A 555 -28.97 -35.08 49.60
C SER A 555 -27.99 -34.20 48.81
N SER A 556 -26.88 -34.78 48.35
CA SER A 556 -25.85 -34.07 47.58
C SER A 556 -25.11 -35.03 46.66
N VAL A 557 -24.51 -34.52 45.58
CA VAL A 557 -23.56 -35.28 44.74
C VAL A 557 -22.17 -34.68 44.93
N ALA A 558 -21.19 -35.55 45.23
CA ALA A 558 -19.79 -35.19 45.31
C ALA A 558 -19.03 -35.73 44.09
N PHE A 559 -18.10 -34.95 43.54
CA PHE A 559 -17.29 -35.31 42.38
C PHE A 559 -16.11 -34.36 42.25
N ASN A 560 -15.13 -34.72 41.43
CA ASN A 560 -14.01 -33.86 41.07
C ASN A 560 -14.08 -33.51 39.59
N VAL A 561 -13.81 -32.23 39.28
CA VAL A 561 -13.61 -31.74 37.91
C VAL A 561 -12.15 -31.41 37.73
N THR A 562 -11.48 -32.06 36.78
CA THR A 562 -10.11 -31.75 36.40
C THR A 562 -10.11 -31.06 35.05
N ILE A 563 -9.48 -29.88 34.99
CA ILE A 563 -9.25 -29.11 33.77
C ILE A 563 -7.76 -29.18 33.46
N SER A 564 -7.42 -29.56 32.23
CA SER A 564 -6.03 -29.68 31.78
C SER A 564 -5.77 -28.76 30.60
N ASN A 565 -4.71 -27.96 30.69
CA ASN A 565 -4.25 -27.12 29.59
C ASN A 565 -3.36 -27.95 28.65
N THR A 566 -4.00 -28.67 27.74
CA THR A 566 -3.31 -29.62 26.83
C THR A 566 -3.21 -29.12 25.39
N GLY A 567 -3.82 -27.98 25.07
CA GLY A 567 -3.93 -27.51 23.68
C GLY A 567 -3.64 -26.02 23.49
N THR A 568 -3.07 -25.34 24.50
CA THR A 568 -2.59 -23.97 24.32
C THR A 568 -1.09 -23.88 24.61
N GLY A 569 -0.43 -22.92 23.95
CA GLY A 569 0.98 -22.59 24.19
C GLY A 569 1.19 -21.50 25.25
N HIS A 570 0.17 -21.15 26.03
CA HIS A 570 0.21 -20.10 27.07
C HIS A 570 -0.74 -20.48 28.21
N ASN A 571 -0.94 -19.64 29.23
CA ASN A 571 -1.84 -19.98 30.33
C ASN A 571 -3.31 -20.11 29.86
N LEU A 572 -4.11 -20.91 30.57
CA LEU A 572 -5.54 -21.10 30.31
C LEU A 572 -6.37 -20.65 31.53
N PRO A 573 -7.12 -19.53 31.45
CA PRO A 573 -7.07 -18.49 30.41
C PRO A 573 -5.84 -17.57 30.58
N SER A 574 -5.40 -16.90 29.51
CA SER A 574 -4.30 -15.93 29.55
C SER A 574 -4.75 -14.52 29.14
N GLY A 575 -3.85 -13.55 29.36
CA GLY A 575 -3.93 -12.19 28.85
C GLY A 575 -4.70 -11.26 29.76
N PHE A 576 -5.62 -10.51 29.17
CA PHE A 576 -6.55 -9.63 29.87
C PHE A 576 -7.61 -10.44 30.64
N ALA A 577 -7.17 -11.38 31.50
CA ALA A 577 -7.98 -12.40 32.15
C ALA A 577 -8.92 -11.86 33.24
N PHE A 578 -8.85 -10.56 33.55
CA PHE A 578 -9.82 -9.90 34.41
C PHE A 578 -11.09 -9.46 33.66
N VAL A 579 -11.00 -9.20 32.35
CA VAL A 579 -12.20 -8.94 31.52
C VAL A 579 -12.78 -10.20 30.89
N ARG A 580 -11.97 -11.26 30.76
CA ARG A 580 -12.38 -12.55 30.22
C ARG A 580 -12.86 -13.47 31.34
N GLN A 581 -13.96 -14.17 31.11
CA GLN A 581 -14.50 -15.12 32.08
C GLN A 581 -14.38 -16.54 31.54
N MET A 582 -13.57 -17.37 32.20
CA MET A 582 -13.60 -18.82 32.03
C MET A 582 -14.11 -19.43 33.33
N PHE A 583 -15.16 -20.24 33.26
CA PHE A 583 -15.79 -20.80 34.46
C PHE A 583 -16.39 -22.18 34.18
N VAL A 584 -16.60 -22.96 35.24
CA VAL A 584 -17.21 -24.29 35.14
C VAL A 584 -18.71 -24.17 35.39
N GLU A 585 -19.50 -24.53 34.38
CA GLU A 585 -20.94 -24.75 34.54
C GLU A 585 -21.19 -26.21 34.90
N VAL A 586 -21.85 -26.44 36.03
CA VAL A 586 -22.34 -27.75 36.46
C VAL A 586 -23.85 -27.75 36.53
N ARG A 587 -24.47 -28.75 35.89
CA ARG A 587 -25.90 -29.04 35.97
C ARG A 587 -26.10 -30.49 36.42
N ILE A 588 -26.87 -30.68 37.49
CA ILE A 588 -27.37 -31.99 37.91
C ILE A 588 -28.85 -32.02 37.55
N VAL A 589 -29.25 -32.95 36.69
CA VAL A 589 -30.63 -33.09 36.24
C VAL A 589 -31.23 -34.43 36.67
N ASP A 590 -32.54 -34.45 36.87
CA ASP A 590 -33.30 -35.67 37.12
C ASP A 590 -33.61 -36.44 35.82
N SER A 591 -34.35 -37.55 35.92
CA SER A 591 -34.72 -38.37 34.77
C SER A 591 -35.70 -37.68 33.80
N ALA A 592 -36.36 -36.60 34.22
CA ALA A 592 -37.23 -35.77 33.38
C ALA A 592 -36.47 -34.59 32.75
N GLY A 593 -35.18 -34.43 33.05
CA GLY A 593 -34.34 -33.33 32.57
C GLY A 593 -34.48 -32.04 33.40
N GLN A 594 -35.16 -32.07 34.55
CA GLN A 594 -35.29 -30.92 35.43
C GLN A 594 -34.01 -30.70 36.23
N LEU A 595 -33.57 -29.43 36.34
CA LEU A 595 -32.41 -29.05 37.13
C LEU A 595 -32.69 -29.26 38.63
N VAL A 596 -31.93 -30.14 39.27
CA VAL A 596 -32.05 -30.48 40.70
C VAL A 596 -30.84 -30.02 41.53
N GLY A 597 -29.75 -29.59 40.89
CA GLY A 597 -28.59 -28.95 41.52
C GLY A 597 -27.70 -28.27 40.47
N SER A 598 -27.02 -27.18 40.84
CA SER A 598 -26.21 -26.42 39.89
C SER A 598 -25.11 -25.58 40.54
N SER A 599 -24.09 -25.27 39.76
CA SER A 599 -23.10 -24.22 40.03
C SER A 599 -22.63 -23.61 38.71
N GLY A 600 -22.33 -22.31 38.69
CA GLY A 600 -21.90 -21.60 37.49
C GLY A 600 -22.94 -21.58 36.38
N VAL A 601 -24.24 -21.73 36.70
CA VAL A 601 -25.33 -21.69 35.73
C VAL A 601 -25.85 -20.27 35.60
N LEU A 602 -25.93 -19.81 34.35
CA LEU A 602 -26.58 -18.56 33.97
C LEU A 602 -27.96 -18.88 33.41
N PHE A 603 -29.01 -18.24 33.93
CA PHE A 603 -30.39 -18.52 33.51
C PHE A 603 -30.81 -17.61 32.36
N ASN A 604 -30.32 -16.38 32.33
CA ASN A 604 -30.51 -15.42 31.24
C ASN A 604 -29.16 -14.99 30.66
N ASN A 605 -29.17 -14.51 29.42
CA ASN A 605 -27.97 -13.97 28.76
C ASN A 605 -27.40 -12.72 29.44
N THR A 606 -28.22 -12.02 30.22
CA THR A 606 -27.85 -10.82 30.99
C THR A 606 -27.33 -11.13 32.39
N ASP A 607 -27.42 -12.39 32.85
CA ASP A 607 -26.97 -12.74 34.19
C ASP A 607 -25.44 -12.74 34.29
N ASP A 608 -24.94 -12.36 35.46
CA ASP A 608 -23.53 -12.40 35.83
C ASP A 608 -23.21 -13.62 36.70
N LEU A 609 -21.92 -13.90 36.84
CA LEU A 609 -21.45 -14.93 37.78
C LEU A 609 -21.60 -14.41 39.21
N CYS A 610 -22.27 -15.19 40.06
CA CYS A 610 -22.47 -14.85 41.47
C CYS A 610 -21.23 -15.14 42.32
N ASP A 611 -20.10 -14.51 42.00
CA ASP A 611 -18.81 -14.73 42.66
C ASP A 611 -18.80 -14.15 44.08
N SER A 612 -18.36 -14.94 45.06
CA SER A 612 -18.32 -14.54 46.47
C SER A 612 -17.43 -13.33 46.72
N THR A 613 -16.36 -13.14 45.93
CA THR A 613 -15.42 -12.04 46.13
C THR A 613 -16.05 -10.68 45.83
N THR A 614 -17.12 -10.67 45.02
CA THR A 614 -17.89 -9.46 44.69
C THR A 614 -19.20 -9.41 45.45
N MET A 615 -19.93 -10.52 45.56
CA MET A 615 -21.27 -10.55 46.17
C MET A 615 -21.26 -10.46 47.70
N ASP A 616 -20.27 -11.06 48.36
CA ASP A 616 -20.19 -11.14 49.83
C ASP A 616 -19.50 -9.91 50.45
N ASP A 617 -18.89 -9.04 49.64
CA ASP A 617 -18.32 -7.76 50.07
C ASP A 617 -19.32 -6.63 49.78
N PRO A 618 -20.04 -6.10 50.80
CA PRO A 618 -21.02 -5.05 50.59
C PRO A 618 -20.39 -3.71 50.18
N THR A 619 -19.07 -3.54 50.38
CA THR A 619 -18.32 -2.33 50.02
C THR A 619 -17.74 -2.40 48.61
N ASN A 620 -17.82 -3.55 47.96
CA ASN A 620 -17.30 -3.72 46.60
C ASN A 620 -18.12 -2.86 45.62
N PRO A 621 -17.48 -1.89 44.93
CA PRO A 621 -18.19 -0.95 44.06
C PRO A 621 -18.79 -1.64 42.82
N VAL A 622 -18.31 -2.82 42.44
CA VAL A 622 -18.80 -3.58 41.28
C VAL A 622 -20.09 -4.33 41.61
N ARG A 623 -20.36 -4.62 42.88
CA ARG A 623 -21.53 -5.38 43.35
C ARG A 623 -22.87 -4.83 42.83
N GLN A 624 -22.99 -3.51 42.73
CA GLN A 624 -24.21 -2.85 42.26
C GLN A 624 -24.52 -3.10 40.77
N PHE A 625 -23.53 -3.53 39.98
CA PHE A 625 -23.69 -3.82 38.56
C PHE A 625 -23.97 -5.29 38.27
N VAL A 626 -23.80 -6.18 39.25
CA VAL A 626 -24.02 -7.62 39.09
C VAL A 626 -25.50 -7.89 38.88
N GLN A 627 -25.84 -8.53 37.77
CA GLN A 627 -27.21 -8.90 37.42
C GLN A 627 -27.47 -10.39 37.66
N GLY A 628 -28.71 -10.74 38.02
CA GLY A 628 -29.14 -12.14 38.16
C GLY A 628 -28.72 -12.84 39.46
N CYS A 629 -28.06 -12.14 40.39
CA CYS A 629 -27.54 -12.72 41.63
C CYS A 629 -28.20 -12.12 42.88
N SER A 630 -28.81 -12.96 43.71
CA SER A 630 -29.28 -12.59 45.06
C SER A 630 -28.34 -13.05 46.19
N GLN A 631 -27.52 -14.07 45.90
CA GLN A 631 -26.56 -14.69 46.82
C GLN A 631 -25.37 -15.23 46.00
N SER A 632 -24.22 -15.40 46.65
CA SER A 632 -23.05 -16.01 46.01
C SER A 632 -23.26 -17.51 45.74
N ASP A 633 -22.61 -18.01 44.69
CA ASP A 633 -22.53 -19.45 44.40
C ASP A 633 -21.38 -20.07 45.23
N PRO A 634 -21.68 -20.94 46.21
CA PRO A 634 -20.69 -21.48 47.13
C PRO A 634 -19.73 -22.50 46.48
N GLN A 635 -20.03 -22.98 45.27
CA GLN A 635 -19.25 -24.02 44.58
C GLN A 635 -18.54 -23.50 43.31
N LEU A 636 -18.77 -22.24 42.94
CA LEU A 636 -18.28 -21.62 41.71
C LEU A 636 -16.77 -21.81 41.54
N VAL A 637 -16.39 -22.29 40.36
CA VAL A 637 -15.01 -22.24 39.87
C VAL A 637 -14.97 -21.22 38.74
N SER A 638 -14.42 -20.05 39.03
CA SER A 638 -14.20 -18.96 38.08
C SER A 638 -12.70 -18.64 38.01
N PHE A 639 -12.17 -18.63 36.80
CA PHE A 639 -10.79 -18.22 36.51
C PHE A 639 -10.68 -16.73 36.17
N GLN A 640 -11.79 -15.99 36.19
CA GLN A 640 -11.75 -14.54 36.02
C GLN A 640 -10.88 -13.92 37.11
N GLN A 641 -9.94 -13.07 36.74
CA GLN A 641 -9.13 -12.34 37.71
C GLN A 641 -9.87 -11.08 38.19
N LEU A 642 -9.51 -10.60 39.39
CA LEU A 642 -9.92 -9.29 39.90
C LEU A 642 -8.96 -8.25 39.38
N LEU A 643 -9.48 -7.21 38.73
CA LEU A 643 -8.72 -5.99 38.52
C LEU A 643 -8.85 -5.13 39.78
N LEU A 644 -7.72 -4.84 40.42
CA LEU A 644 -7.66 -3.96 41.59
C LEU A 644 -7.14 -2.58 41.21
N ASP A 645 -7.57 -1.54 41.91
CA ASP A 645 -7.03 -0.18 41.78
C ASP A 645 -5.52 -0.10 42.08
N ARG A 646 -5.07 -0.95 43.00
CA ARG A 646 -3.66 -1.09 43.38
C ARG A 646 -3.32 -2.52 43.81
N ILE A 647 -2.07 -2.90 43.58
CA ILE A 647 -1.50 -4.20 43.92
C ILE A 647 -0.22 -4.04 44.74
N GLU A 648 0.19 -5.10 45.44
CA GLU A 648 1.51 -5.18 46.08
C GLU A 648 2.14 -6.56 45.85
N PRO A 649 3.47 -6.68 45.88
CA PRO A 649 4.15 -7.96 45.97
C PRO A 649 3.71 -8.70 47.24
N LYS A 650 3.36 -9.97 47.10
CA LYS A 650 3.06 -10.84 48.22
C LYS A 650 4.35 -11.13 48.98
N VAL A 651 4.30 -10.98 50.29
CA VAL A 651 5.44 -11.21 51.18
C VAL A 651 5.18 -12.45 52.02
N ASP A 652 6.18 -13.31 52.16
CA ASP A 652 6.11 -14.49 53.01
C ASP A 652 6.29 -14.15 54.50
N ALA A 653 6.20 -15.16 55.38
CA ALA A 653 6.34 -14.96 56.81
C ALA A 653 7.73 -14.44 57.26
N SER A 654 8.74 -14.52 56.39
CA SER A 654 10.11 -14.05 56.65
C SER A 654 10.35 -12.61 56.18
N GLY A 655 9.36 -11.99 55.52
CA GLY A 655 9.51 -10.66 54.94
C GLY A 655 10.08 -10.66 53.53
N GLN A 656 10.21 -11.82 52.86
CA GLN A 656 10.70 -11.91 51.49
C GLN A 656 9.55 -11.92 50.48
N ILE A 657 9.76 -11.31 49.32
CA ILE A 657 8.79 -11.31 48.22
C ILE A 657 8.67 -12.74 47.68
N GLU A 658 7.45 -13.27 47.67
CA GLU A 658 7.14 -14.52 46.99
C GLU A 658 7.25 -14.32 45.48
N VAL A 659 7.98 -15.21 44.81
CA VAL A 659 8.15 -15.17 43.35
C VAL A 659 7.52 -16.40 42.69
N ASP A 660 7.06 -16.24 41.45
CA ASP A 660 6.58 -17.33 40.61
C ASP A 660 7.73 -18.08 39.92
N ALA A 661 7.39 -19.04 39.06
CA ALA A 661 8.37 -19.89 38.37
C ALA A 661 9.35 -19.11 37.47
N ARG A 662 9.01 -17.87 37.07
CA ARG A 662 9.88 -16.99 36.30
C ARG A 662 10.71 -16.05 37.18
N GLY A 663 10.51 -16.08 38.49
CA GLY A 663 11.09 -15.12 39.41
C GLY A 663 10.32 -13.79 39.49
N ASP A 664 9.13 -13.69 38.88
CA ASP A 664 8.30 -12.49 39.00
C ASP A 664 7.56 -12.48 40.35
N ALA A 665 7.34 -11.29 40.92
CA ALA A 665 6.57 -11.17 42.15
C ALA A 665 5.15 -11.73 42.03
N VAL A 666 4.74 -12.57 42.97
CA VAL A 666 3.35 -12.98 43.14
C VAL A 666 2.57 -11.78 43.68
N LEU A 667 1.48 -11.39 43.02
CA LEU A 667 0.71 -10.22 43.41
C LEU A 667 -0.35 -10.55 44.47
N ALA A 668 -0.55 -9.64 45.41
CA ALA A 668 -1.58 -9.70 46.44
C ALA A 668 -2.47 -8.45 46.42
N LYS A 669 -3.65 -8.57 47.04
CA LYS A 669 -4.56 -7.45 47.30
C LYS A 669 -4.09 -6.73 48.57
N PRO A 670 -3.57 -5.49 48.48
CA PRO A 670 -3.19 -4.72 49.66
C PRO A 670 -4.45 -4.29 50.45
N ALA A 671 -4.23 -3.92 51.71
CA ALA A 671 -5.31 -3.45 52.57
C ALA A 671 -6.03 -2.22 51.96
N GLY A 672 -7.36 -2.28 51.94
CA GLY A 672 -8.22 -1.23 51.40
C GLY A 672 -8.21 -1.08 49.89
N ALA A 673 -7.54 -1.94 49.12
CA ALA A 673 -7.70 -1.98 47.67
C ALA A 673 -9.11 -2.45 47.30
N VAL A 674 -9.63 -1.95 46.19
CA VAL A 674 -10.99 -2.22 45.72
C VAL A 674 -10.97 -2.79 44.31
N GLU A 675 -11.97 -3.60 43.99
CA GLU A 675 -12.18 -4.06 42.63
C GLU A 675 -12.62 -2.88 41.76
N VAL A 676 -12.03 -2.75 40.57
CA VAL A 676 -12.32 -1.67 39.63
C VAL A 676 -12.56 -2.21 38.22
N VAL A 677 -13.29 -1.44 37.42
CA VAL A 677 -13.54 -1.73 36.00
C VAL A 677 -12.70 -0.83 35.07
N ILE A 678 -12.04 0.19 35.62
CA ILE A 678 -11.15 1.11 34.91
C ILE A 678 -9.70 0.77 35.29
N GLN A 679 -8.83 0.71 34.29
CA GLN A 679 -7.41 0.41 34.49
C GLN A 679 -6.67 1.62 35.04
N HIS A 680 -6.04 1.50 36.22
CA HIS A 680 -5.09 2.47 36.75
C HIS A 680 -3.64 2.11 36.38
N THR A 681 -2.72 3.06 36.52
CA THR A 681 -1.28 2.80 36.37
C THR A 681 -0.73 1.94 37.50
N THR A 682 -1.35 1.97 38.68
CA THR A 682 -1.04 1.13 39.85
C THR A 682 -1.83 -0.17 39.87
N SER A 683 -2.80 -0.34 38.97
CA SER A 683 -3.71 -1.47 38.96
C SER A 683 -3.01 -2.76 38.56
N GLY A 684 -3.60 -3.88 38.98
CA GLY A 684 -3.16 -5.18 38.51
C GLY A 684 -4.16 -6.28 38.82
N ALA A 685 -3.91 -7.43 38.20
CA ALA A 685 -4.80 -8.57 38.26
C ALA A 685 -4.39 -9.55 39.36
N VAL A 686 -5.34 -9.97 40.19
CA VAL A 686 -5.15 -11.03 41.19
C VAL A 686 -6.20 -12.13 41.01
N SER A 687 -5.87 -13.37 41.37
CA SER A 687 -6.81 -14.50 41.25
C SER A 687 -7.98 -14.34 42.22
N ARG A 688 -9.19 -14.68 41.77
CA ARG A 688 -10.35 -14.82 42.65
C ARG A 688 -10.18 -16.00 43.60
N VAL A 689 -10.80 -15.91 44.77
CA VAL A 689 -10.78 -16.97 45.78
C VAL A 689 -12.03 -17.81 45.65
N ARG A 690 -11.86 -19.12 45.47
CA ARG A 690 -12.97 -20.06 45.39
C ARG A 690 -13.69 -20.14 46.75
N PRO A 691 -15.03 -19.96 46.81
CA PRO A 691 -15.75 -19.96 48.08
C PRO A 691 -15.67 -21.30 48.83
N PHE A 692 -15.66 -22.43 48.12
CA PHE A 692 -15.71 -23.76 48.73
C PHE A 692 -14.47 -24.14 49.55
N ASP A 693 -13.27 -23.90 49.01
CA ASP A 693 -12.00 -24.33 49.62
C ASP A 693 -11.11 -23.16 50.03
N ARG A 694 -11.55 -21.92 49.78
CA ARG A 694 -10.83 -20.68 50.09
C ARG A 694 -9.46 -20.59 49.42
N LYS A 695 -9.27 -21.27 48.28
CA LYS A 695 -8.02 -21.20 47.51
C LYS A 695 -8.16 -20.27 46.30
N PRO A 696 -7.08 -19.58 45.89
CA PRO A 696 -7.07 -18.82 44.65
C PRO A 696 -7.25 -19.73 43.43
N VAL A 697 -8.11 -19.34 42.49
CA VAL A 697 -8.28 -20.00 41.20
C VAL A 697 -7.32 -19.36 40.19
N LYS A 698 -6.17 -19.99 39.99
CA LYS A 698 -5.10 -19.49 39.13
C LYS A 698 -5.29 -19.95 37.68
N PRO A 699 -4.83 -19.17 36.68
CA PRO A 699 -4.64 -19.67 35.33
C PRO A 699 -3.82 -20.97 35.30
N ILE A 700 -4.15 -21.88 34.38
CA ILE A 700 -3.50 -23.18 34.27
C ILE A 700 -2.35 -23.09 33.25
N PRO A 701 -1.08 -23.30 33.66
CA PRO A 701 0.04 -23.28 32.72
C PRO A 701 -0.03 -24.41 31.68
N PRO A 702 0.61 -24.26 30.51
CA PRO A 702 0.70 -25.32 29.51
C PRO A 702 1.17 -26.64 30.10
N GLY A 703 0.50 -27.74 29.73
CA GLY A 703 0.80 -29.10 30.20
C GLY A 703 0.36 -29.38 31.64
N GLN A 704 -0.18 -28.41 32.38
CA GLN A 704 -0.63 -28.59 33.75
C GLN A 704 -2.14 -28.83 33.84
N SER A 705 -2.58 -29.27 35.03
CA SER A 705 -3.99 -29.52 35.34
C SER A 705 -4.37 -28.96 36.70
N SER A 706 -5.62 -28.49 36.82
CA SER A 706 -6.22 -28.09 38.10
C SER A 706 -7.46 -28.92 38.38
N THR A 707 -7.55 -29.45 39.60
CA THR A 707 -8.67 -30.31 40.05
C THR A 707 -9.47 -29.60 41.12
N PHE A 708 -10.79 -29.54 40.92
CA PHE A 708 -11.73 -28.88 41.81
C PHE A 708 -12.73 -29.90 42.36
N ALA A 709 -12.79 -30.02 43.68
CA ALA A 709 -13.77 -30.87 44.36
C ALA A 709 -15.10 -30.13 44.50
N TYR A 710 -16.18 -30.80 44.14
CA TYR A 710 -17.56 -30.33 44.26
C TYR A 710 -18.33 -31.15 45.28
N LYS A 711 -19.24 -30.49 45.99
CA LYS A 711 -20.29 -31.13 46.79
C LYS A 711 -21.59 -30.35 46.64
N LEU A 712 -22.36 -30.68 45.61
CA LEU A 712 -23.56 -29.93 45.24
C LEU A 712 -24.81 -30.53 45.91
N PRO A 713 -25.61 -29.72 46.63
CA PRO A 713 -26.89 -30.18 47.14
C PRO A 713 -27.84 -30.50 45.99
N VAL A 714 -28.67 -31.53 46.16
CA VAL A 714 -29.66 -31.97 45.18
C VAL A 714 -31.06 -31.93 45.77
N ARG A 715 -32.00 -31.30 45.07
CA ARG A 715 -33.43 -31.32 45.40
C ARG A 715 -34.13 -32.41 44.60
N GLY A 716 -34.03 -33.66 45.06
CA GLY A 716 -34.69 -34.81 44.44
C GLY A 716 -33.71 -35.89 43.94
N ARG A 717 -34.17 -36.74 43.02
CA ARG A 717 -33.36 -37.84 42.48
C ARG A 717 -32.47 -37.34 41.32
N ALA A 718 -31.17 -37.26 41.55
CA ALA A 718 -30.19 -37.01 40.48
C ALA A 718 -30.11 -38.20 39.51
N ALA A 719 -30.17 -37.93 38.20
CA ALA A 719 -30.01 -38.93 37.16
C ALA A 719 -28.76 -38.69 36.30
N GLN A 720 -28.46 -37.43 35.96
CA GLN A 720 -27.33 -37.09 35.10
C GLN A 720 -26.56 -35.87 35.65
N LEU A 721 -25.22 -35.96 35.59
CA LEU A 721 -24.29 -34.86 35.86
C LEU A 721 -23.74 -34.35 34.52
N GLN A 722 -23.91 -33.07 34.25
CA GLN A 722 -23.39 -32.38 33.09
C GLN A 722 -22.40 -31.31 33.55
N VAL A 723 -21.19 -31.32 32.99
CA VAL A 723 -20.14 -30.35 33.32
C VAL A 723 -19.60 -29.78 32.02
N THR A 724 -19.59 -28.45 31.92
CA THR A 724 -19.13 -27.72 30.75
C THR A 724 -18.17 -26.63 31.17
N LEU A 725 -17.03 -26.53 30.50
CA LEU A 725 -16.16 -25.35 30.61
C LEU A 725 -16.72 -24.25 29.72
N LYS A 726 -17.11 -23.13 30.31
CA LYS A 726 -17.67 -21.97 29.60
C LYS A 726 -16.60 -20.90 29.46
N MET A 727 -16.66 -20.18 28.34
CA MET A 727 -15.87 -18.98 28.09
C MET A 727 -16.81 -17.86 27.68
N ARG A 728 -16.69 -16.70 28.32
CA ARG A 728 -17.33 -15.44 27.94
C ARG A 728 -16.21 -14.41 27.74
N ALA A 729 -16.14 -13.87 26.53
CA ALA A 729 -15.16 -12.87 26.12
C ALA A 729 -15.88 -11.64 25.56
N LEU A 730 -15.17 -10.52 25.52
CA LEU A 730 -15.65 -9.22 25.04
C LEU A 730 -15.37 -8.99 23.56
#